data_AF-A0A5B9Y3S9-F1
#
_entry.id   AF-A0A5B9Y3S9-F1
#
_cell.length_a   1.000
_cell.length_b   1.000
_cell.length_c   1.000
_cell.angle_alpha   90.00
_cell.angle_beta   90.00
_cell.angle_gamma   90.00
#
_symmetry.space_group_name_H-M   'P 1'
#
loop_
_entity.id
_entity.type
_entity.pdbx_description
1 polymer ?
#
loop_
_entity_poly.entity_id
_entity_poly.type
_entity_poly.pdbx_seq_one_letter_code
_entity_poly.pdbx_strand_id
1 'polypeptide(L)'
;MKRFFKASYFAIILLLIYVPIAVMIIFSFNSGSNLNRFEGFSLKWYSSFLANSPFVKSIIVSLFVAMMSTIISIIIGMLAVIGLAKSRRKVRDKWVRIANIPLVNADVITAVGLMLIFIFSGMKFGIVSLLAAHVSFNVPYVIVTVLPFMLRIDKNLLDASKDLGSTPTKTFFKVVLPILLPSIITGAAICFAMSFDDFIISYFTGGDQTNVSTFIYTAKRMQPYINAFGTILVAAIIFIILVWNAIEIGDQKSTLNKELLKKGDYKIKLRTALENKIAVWQACIDTELKTRRSKNLFKWMKYNTLQLQIKRLNSKNNNSKISKLEWKKALLTDEIKEEKRFKTIHAKLVEKKAQIELKISKLDNEKKIKKLESVVYKLDKKIDKYQGELDWIANRDEIAKEKASHVLDQINTLRVEMDALDQNDKKQLNWYKKKIAVLETKRSELIEGKVNLKLRMTIEKLEVLKTKNEEISRVKYEELQKQKALVLKQVSIVESIDKKIAKLEANKENIENFNEQYDILQAERKEKMELVKDAYYGKIEAAKAKLNDIQEETTKKMKKHFPDVLAEDYVAPKGRWIAKKWKPITMGTILVSSFSLITTAYIMNNIYDLVVGNWGSYIDMDVITNFEKEYGVKVNYQQYDSNESLYNKNYTFNYDLMVPSDYMVQKMGNEGLLQPIKWECLPTVDSSSWYNGPSSCDLDINNDPEYEANTINEALVNEVMADIKITDEEGDKTAIDYSIPYIWGDVRFVFNTTNSSLMTWLIDKGVVKTSDDPIHDDTNGYIVDEASLSWSLLWEAANKGYNLALNEDPKNVFMYAFEKLYGNVKPEDSSEVNGLSKKQQVDAAAAEVKTLLAPKNVGIYGDQLIDKVAIGDYDVAVMYNGDAIWALSEDYEPEGDEDEDAPAVEEEPTVPGEEEEWSLKGLTGVPEANVETEGFEDKIQNTNIWTDNMVISKKNRNLRLTYDFINYLLKEDNQYLIVDETGSTSPLENIIEGVMEPDEDTGEYYFGSPTITSWFMPTDIGTSFTFDEVIDNYLVDEFNKIVATKV
;
A
#
# COMPACT_ATOMS: atom_id res chain seq x y z
N MET A 1 -16.40 0.35 28.93
CA MET A 1 -17.19 0.50 27.67
C MET A 1 -16.58 1.48 26.68
N LYS A 2 -16.57 2.81 26.86
CA LYS A 2 -16.08 3.75 25.81
C LYS A 2 -14.64 3.53 25.32
N ARG A 3 -13.70 3.06 26.16
CA ARG A 3 -12.33 2.71 25.73
C ARG A 3 -12.29 1.39 24.95
N PHE A 4 -13.12 0.43 25.32
CA PHE A 4 -13.22 -0.86 24.65
C PHE A 4 -13.78 -0.70 23.23
N PHE A 5 -14.88 0.05 23.06
CA PHE A 5 -15.43 0.34 21.72
C PHE A 5 -14.45 1.10 20.83
N LYS A 6 -13.73 2.10 21.36
CA LYS A 6 -12.70 2.83 20.59
C LYS A 6 -11.53 1.94 20.18
N ALA A 7 -11.05 1.09 21.09
CA ALA A 7 -9.97 0.17 20.80
C ALA A 7 -10.40 -0.92 19.80
N SER A 8 -11.61 -1.45 19.95
CA SER A 8 -12.16 -2.48 19.05
C SER A 8 -12.40 -1.90 17.66
N TYR A 9 -13.02 -0.72 17.55
CA TYR A 9 -13.19 -0.02 16.27
C TYR A 9 -11.86 0.22 15.56
N PHE A 10 -10.85 0.69 16.29
CA PHE A 10 -9.50 0.88 15.73
C PHE A 10 -8.85 -0.46 15.33
N ALA A 11 -8.99 -1.51 16.14
CA ALA A 11 -8.47 -2.83 15.84
C ALA A 11 -9.12 -3.44 14.58
N ILE A 12 -10.44 -3.27 14.41
CA ILE A 12 -11.17 -3.72 13.22
C ILE A 12 -10.62 -3.01 11.98
N ILE A 13 -10.42 -1.69 12.03
CA ILE A 13 -9.82 -0.94 10.90
C ILE A 13 -8.42 -1.45 10.58
N LEU A 14 -7.58 -1.71 11.60
CA LEU A 14 -6.25 -2.25 11.37
C LEU A 14 -6.31 -3.65 10.77
N LEU A 15 -7.18 -4.52 11.26
CA LEU A 15 -7.36 -5.87 10.71
C LEU A 15 -7.79 -5.81 9.25
N LEU A 16 -8.78 -4.98 8.91
CA LEU A 16 -9.26 -4.83 7.53
C LEU A 16 -8.15 -4.38 6.57
N ILE A 17 -7.23 -3.53 7.01
CA ILE A 17 -6.11 -3.05 6.18
C ILE A 17 -4.97 -4.09 6.11
N TYR A 18 -4.64 -4.76 7.21
CA TYR A 18 -3.43 -5.59 7.30
C TYR A 18 -3.65 -7.08 7.00
N VAL A 19 -4.89 -7.60 7.15
CA VAL A 19 -5.19 -9.00 6.87
C VAL A 19 -4.94 -9.35 5.40
N PRO A 20 -5.42 -8.60 4.39
CA PRO A 20 -5.13 -8.92 2.99
C PRO A 20 -3.63 -8.92 2.68
N ILE A 21 -2.87 -7.99 3.26
CA ILE A 21 -1.41 -7.93 3.11
C ILE A 21 -0.75 -9.18 3.74
N ALA A 22 -1.24 -9.61 4.91
CA ALA A 22 -0.73 -10.82 5.56
C ALA A 22 -1.05 -12.09 4.76
N VAL A 23 -2.26 -12.17 4.18
CA VAL A 23 -2.67 -13.28 3.29
C VAL A 23 -1.77 -13.32 2.05
N MET A 24 -1.58 -12.20 1.37
CA MET A 24 -0.66 -12.09 0.22
C MET A 24 0.77 -12.54 0.59
N ILE A 25 1.28 -12.16 1.76
CA ILE A 25 2.59 -12.63 2.24
C ILE A 25 2.62 -14.14 2.44
N ILE A 26 1.56 -14.73 3.01
CA ILE A 26 1.46 -16.19 3.22
C ILE A 26 1.46 -16.92 1.87
N PHE A 27 0.61 -16.49 0.93
CA PHE A 27 0.50 -17.09 -0.40
C PHE A 27 1.73 -16.88 -1.28
N SER A 28 2.60 -15.90 -0.98
CA SER A 28 3.90 -15.79 -1.64
C SER A 28 4.82 -17.00 -1.43
N PHE A 29 4.56 -17.78 -0.37
CA PHE A 29 5.29 -19.00 -0.06
C PHE A 29 4.53 -20.27 -0.48
N ASN A 30 3.46 -20.17 -1.27
CA ASN A 30 2.72 -21.35 -1.74
C ASN A 30 3.58 -22.20 -2.68
N SER A 31 3.46 -23.53 -2.64
CA SER A 31 4.09 -24.43 -3.60
C SER A 31 3.33 -24.53 -4.91
N GLY A 32 2.00 -24.47 -4.85
CA GLY A 32 1.11 -24.52 -6.01
C GLY A 32 1.03 -23.23 -6.80
N SER A 33 0.50 -23.32 -8.01
CA SER A 33 0.07 -22.21 -8.88
C SER A 33 -1.25 -21.60 -8.41
N ASN A 34 -2.08 -22.38 -7.69
CA ASN A 34 -3.41 -21.96 -7.23
C ASN A 34 -3.32 -20.94 -6.08
N LEU A 35 -4.06 -19.84 -6.20
CA LEU A 35 -4.12 -18.76 -5.21
C LEU A 35 -5.20 -18.97 -4.14
N ASN A 36 -6.09 -19.94 -4.33
CA ASN A 36 -7.22 -20.19 -3.44
C ASN A 36 -6.90 -21.18 -2.32
N ARG A 37 -5.93 -22.08 -2.54
CA ARG A 37 -5.53 -23.12 -1.58
C ARG A 37 -4.03 -23.07 -1.30
N PHE A 38 -3.68 -23.11 -0.01
CA PHE A 38 -2.28 -23.25 0.40
C PHE A 38 -1.89 -24.73 0.40
N GLU A 39 -1.11 -25.13 -0.60
CA GLU A 39 -0.70 -26.53 -0.81
C GLU A 39 0.57 -26.91 -0.04
N GLY A 40 1.46 -25.95 0.18
CA GLY A 40 2.75 -26.20 0.82
C GLY A 40 3.67 -24.99 0.85
N PHE A 41 4.78 -25.08 1.60
CA PHE A 41 5.77 -24.00 1.70
C PHE A 41 6.86 -24.14 0.62
N SER A 42 7.06 -23.11 -0.21
CA SER A 42 8.07 -23.06 -1.26
C SER A 42 8.66 -21.66 -1.45
N LEU A 43 9.86 -21.59 -2.02
CA LEU A 43 10.51 -20.35 -2.47
C LEU A 43 10.60 -20.24 -4.00
N LYS A 44 9.99 -21.19 -4.74
CA LYS A 44 10.04 -21.27 -6.21
C LYS A 44 9.69 -19.94 -6.88
N TRP A 45 8.61 -19.29 -6.43
CA TRP A 45 8.10 -18.05 -7.00
C TRP A 45 9.05 -16.85 -6.87
N TYR A 46 9.95 -16.85 -5.88
CA TYR A 46 11.00 -15.83 -5.76
C TYR A 46 12.06 -15.98 -6.84
N SER A 47 12.33 -17.21 -7.29
CA SER A 47 13.21 -17.49 -8.44
C SER A 47 12.51 -17.17 -9.75
N SER A 48 11.25 -17.60 -9.91
CA SER A 48 10.43 -17.29 -11.10
C SER A 48 10.25 -15.79 -11.29
N PHE A 49 10.07 -15.05 -10.20
CA PHE A 49 10.06 -13.59 -10.17
C PHE A 49 11.31 -12.97 -10.81
N LEU A 50 12.50 -13.48 -10.49
CA LEU A 50 13.76 -12.96 -11.03
C LEU A 50 14.02 -13.40 -12.48
N ALA A 51 13.44 -14.53 -12.89
CA ALA A 51 13.53 -15.03 -14.26
C ALA A 51 12.59 -14.28 -15.23
N ASN A 52 11.47 -13.75 -14.73
CA ASN A 52 10.49 -13.03 -15.54
C ASN A 52 11.02 -11.64 -15.95
N SER A 53 11.70 -11.60 -17.10
CA SER A 53 12.31 -10.39 -17.68
C SER A 53 11.30 -9.24 -17.87
N PRO A 54 10.07 -9.49 -18.39
CA PRO A 54 9.05 -8.45 -18.51
C PRO A 54 8.65 -7.79 -17.18
N PHE A 55 8.43 -8.60 -16.14
CA PHE A 55 8.02 -8.08 -14.84
C PHE A 55 9.16 -7.31 -14.14
N VAL A 56 10.40 -7.80 -14.22
CA VAL A 56 11.56 -7.07 -13.68
C VAL A 56 11.75 -5.72 -14.39
N LYS A 57 11.52 -5.66 -15.71
CA LYS A 57 11.56 -4.39 -16.45
C LYS A 57 10.49 -3.43 -15.95
N SER A 58 9.26 -3.89 -15.69
CA SER A 58 8.18 -3.02 -15.23
C SER A 58 8.48 -2.40 -13.85
N ILE A 59 9.13 -3.15 -12.95
CA ILE A 59 9.64 -2.64 -11.66
C ILE A 59 10.65 -1.53 -11.85
N ILE A 60 11.57 -1.74 -12.79
CA ILE A 60 12.62 -0.78 -13.10
C ILE A 60 12.03 0.50 -13.69
N VAL A 61 11.08 0.38 -14.62
CA VAL A 61 10.33 1.53 -15.19
C VAL A 61 9.59 2.28 -14.08
N SER A 62 8.89 1.57 -13.18
CA SER A 62 8.15 2.19 -12.07
C SER A 62 9.03 2.98 -11.12
N LEU A 63 10.14 2.37 -10.68
CA LEU A 63 11.08 3.03 -9.78
C LEU A 63 11.77 4.23 -10.46
N PHE A 64 12.09 4.11 -11.76
CA PHE A 64 12.68 5.19 -12.54
C PHE A 64 11.71 6.37 -12.69
N VAL A 65 10.48 6.10 -13.15
CA VAL A 65 9.44 7.12 -13.35
C VAL A 65 9.09 7.78 -12.02
N ALA A 66 8.86 7.00 -10.95
CA ALA A 66 8.55 7.53 -9.63
C ALA A 66 9.65 8.43 -9.07
N MET A 67 10.91 8.05 -9.25
CA MET A 67 12.04 8.85 -8.80
C MET A 67 12.22 10.14 -9.60
N MET A 68 12.20 10.04 -10.94
CA MET A 68 12.39 11.20 -11.82
C MET A 68 11.22 12.19 -11.73
N SER A 69 9.98 11.69 -11.74
CA SER A 69 8.78 12.50 -11.59
C SER A 69 8.78 13.23 -10.25
N THR A 70 9.22 12.59 -9.16
CA THR A 70 9.36 13.20 -7.84
C THR A 70 10.40 14.33 -7.84
N ILE A 71 11.59 14.09 -8.39
CA ILE A 71 12.66 15.11 -8.43
C ILE A 71 12.21 16.34 -9.22
N ILE A 72 11.64 16.12 -10.41
CA ILE A 72 11.18 17.21 -11.29
C ILE A 72 10.01 17.95 -10.64
N SER A 73 9.07 17.24 -10.03
CA SER A 73 7.93 17.82 -9.31
C SER A 73 8.35 18.64 -8.11
N ILE A 74 9.36 18.21 -7.35
CA ILE A 74 9.91 19.00 -6.24
C ILE A 74 10.51 20.31 -6.77
N ILE A 75 11.27 20.26 -7.87
CA ILE A 75 11.88 21.46 -8.44
C ILE A 75 10.79 22.44 -8.90
N ILE A 76 9.85 21.98 -9.72
CA ILE A 76 8.76 22.81 -10.27
C ILE A 76 7.85 23.31 -9.13
N GLY A 77 7.44 22.43 -8.23
CA GLY A 77 6.60 22.73 -7.08
C GLY A 77 7.27 23.71 -6.12
N MET A 78 8.58 23.61 -5.87
CA MET A 78 9.31 24.58 -5.05
C MET A 78 9.37 25.96 -5.70
N LEU A 79 9.60 26.04 -7.02
CA LEU A 79 9.56 27.30 -7.75
C LEU A 79 8.16 27.94 -7.64
N ALA A 80 7.11 27.14 -7.81
CA ALA A 80 5.73 27.57 -7.64
C ALA A 80 5.46 28.05 -6.21
N VAL A 81 5.86 27.31 -5.19
CA VAL A 81 5.69 27.66 -3.76
C VAL A 81 6.36 29.00 -3.43
N ILE A 82 7.59 29.22 -3.91
CA ILE A 82 8.31 30.48 -3.67
C ILE A 82 7.59 31.67 -4.33
N GLY A 83 7.09 31.50 -5.56
CA GLY A 83 6.32 32.53 -6.27
C GLY A 83 4.96 32.80 -5.61
N LEU A 84 4.24 31.75 -5.24
CA LEU A 84 2.94 31.80 -4.58
C LEU A 84 3.02 32.40 -3.17
N ALA A 85 4.10 32.13 -2.43
CA ALA A 85 4.32 32.68 -1.10
C ALA A 85 4.55 34.20 -1.11
N LYS A 86 5.12 34.75 -2.19
CA LYS A 86 5.29 36.19 -2.38
C LYS A 86 4.05 36.89 -2.94
N SER A 87 3.11 36.13 -3.50
CA SER A 87 1.91 36.65 -4.14
C SER A 87 0.85 37.12 -3.14
N ARG A 88 -0.02 38.05 -3.57
CA ARG A 88 -1.19 38.46 -2.77
C ARG A 88 -2.11 37.26 -2.56
N ARG A 89 -2.75 37.18 -1.39
CA ARG A 89 -3.67 36.07 -1.02
C ARG A 89 -4.66 35.69 -2.12
N LYS A 90 -5.38 36.66 -2.70
CA LYS A 90 -6.36 36.39 -3.77
C LYS A 90 -5.75 35.74 -5.02
N VAL A 91 -4.55 36.14 -5.42
CA VAL A 91 -3.85 35.59 -6.60
C VAL A 91 -3.36 34.19 -6.31
N ARG A 92 -2.72 34.01 -5.16
CA ARG A 92 -2.26 32.71 -4.68
C ARG A 92 -3.41 31.70 -4.62
N ASP A 93 -4.51 32.07 -3.95
CA ASP A 93 -5.65 31.16 -3.76
C ASP A 93 -6.36 30.82 -5.09
N LYS A 94 -6.24 31.65 -6.14
CA LYS A 94 -6.68 31.29 -7.51
C LYS A 94 -5.74 30.27 -8.16
N TRP A 95 -4.44 30.55 -8.17
CA TRP A 95 -3.46 29.66 -8.79
C TRP A 95 -3.33 28.31 -8.09
N VAL A 96 -3.44 28.26 -6.76
CA VAL A 96 -3.49 26.99 -6.02
C VAL A 96 -4.71 26.15 -6.43
N ARG A 97 -5.86 26.78 -6.66
CA ARG A 97 -7.06 26.06 -7.15
C ARG A 97 -6.85 25.50 -8.54
N ILE A 98 -6.26 26.28 -9.46
CA ILE A 98 -5.94 25.82 -10.81
C ILE A 98 -4.94 24.67 -10.78
N ALA A 99 -3.86 24.82 -10.01
CA ALA A 99 -2.83 23.79 -9.89
C ALA A 99 -3.40 22.48 -9.33
N ASN A 100 -4.37 22.55 -8.42
CA ASN A 100 -4.93 21.37 -7.78
C ASN A 100 -6.07 20.70 -8.56
N ILE A 101 -6.40 21.12 -9.79
CA ILE A 101 -7.43 20.45 -10.62
C ILE A 101 -7.17 18.94 -10.76
N PRO A 102 -5.93 18.46 -11.05
CA PRO A 102 -5.67 17.03 -11.15
C PRO A 102 -5.95 16.24 -9.85
N LEU A 103 -5.88 16.89 -8.68
CA LEU A 103 -6.15 16.23 -7.38
C LEU A 103 -7.65 16.04 -7.09
N VAL A 104 -8.52 16.72 -7.84
CA VAL A 104 -9.97 16.72 -7.60
C VAL A 104 -10.71 15.92 -8.67
N ASN A 105 -10.15 15.81 -9.86
CA ASN A 105 -10.71 15.00 -10.94
C ASN A 105 -10.48 13.51 -10.68
N ALA A 106 -11.34 12.67 -11.25
CA ALA A 106 -11.06 11.24 -11.33
C ALA A 106 -9.81 11.00 -12.20
N ASP A 107 -9.00 10.02 -11.83
CA ASP A 107 -7.71 9.75 -12.49
C ASP A 107 -7.89 9.45 -13.98
N VAL A 108 -8.98 8.77 -14.37
CA VAL A 108 -9.32 8.47 -15.78
C VAL A 108 -9.51 9.75 -16.59
N ILE A 109 -10.18 10.77 -16.02
CA ILE A 109 -10.42 12.05 -16.72
C ILE A 109 -9.08 12.76 -16.95
N THR A 110 -8.19 12.72 -15.95
CA THR A 110 -6.85 13.30 -16.06
C THR A 110 -6.02 12.55 -17.11
N ALA A 111 -6.07 11.22 -17.12
CA ALA A 111 -5.37 10.37 -18.06
C ALA A 111 -5.79 10.63 -19.51
N VAL A 112 -7.10 10.56 -19.80
CA VAL A 112 -7.66 10.83 -21.14
C VAL A 112 -7.36 12.28 -21.57
N GLY A 113 -7.49 13.23 -20.65
CA GLY A 113 -7.15 14.64 -20.93
C GLY A 113 -5.69 14.83 -21.33
N LEU A 114 -4.75 14.19 -20.62
CA LEU A 114 -3.32 14.23 -20.95
C LEU A 114 -3.02 13.50 -22.26
N MET A 115 -3.63 12.35 -22.50
CA MET A 115 -3.52 11.59 -23.74
C MET A 115 -3.90 12.45 -24.95
N LEU A 116 -5.07 13.11 -24.91
CA LEU A 116 -5.52 14.03 -25.96
C LEU A 116 -4.54 15.20 -26.16
N ILE A 117 -4.01 15.78 -25.08
CA ILE A 117 -3.01 16.85 -25.17
C ILE A 117 -1.74 16.36 -25.86
N PHE A 118 -1.26 15.16 -25.57
CA PHE A 118 -0.07 14.60 -26.19
C PHE A 118 -0.28 14.32 -27.68
N ILE A 119 -1.44 13.75 -28.04
CA ILE A 119 -1.84 13.53 -29.44
C ILE A 119 -1.87 14.86 -30.21
N PHE A 120 -2.59 15.88 -29.70
CA PHE A 120 -2.66 17.19 -30.36
C PHE A 120 -1.32 17.91 -30.43
N SER A 121 -0.39 17.60 -29.51
CA SER A 121 0.96 18.16 -29.52
C SER A 121 1.92 17.40 -30.46
N GLY A 122 1.47 16.30 -31.08
CA GLY A 122 2.33 15.42 -31.88
C GLY A 122 3.39 14.69 -31.05
N MET A 123 3.18 14.54 -29.74
CA MET A 123 4.10 13.86 -28.85
C MET A 123 3.93 12.35 -28.99
N LYS A 124 5.03 11.64 -29.27
CA LYS A 124 5.02 10.17 -29.26
C LYS A 124 4.86 9.65 -27.83
N PHE A 125 4.02 8.64 -27.66
CA PHE A 125 3.88 7.94 -26.39
C PHE A 125 5.14 7.14 -26.06
N GLY A 126 5.53 7.13 -24.79
CA GLY A 126 6.72 6.46 -24.29
C GLY A 126 7.17 7.05 -22.95
N ILE A 127 8.45 6.89 -22.60
CA ILE A 127 8.96 7.30 -21.28
C ILE A 127 8.81 8.81 -21.01
N VAL A 128 8.86 9.64 -22.06
CA VAL A 128 8.78 11.10 -21.93
C VAL A 128 7.35 11.56 -21.64
N SER A 129 6.36 11.03 -22.37
CA SER A 129 4.94 11.33 -22.13
C SER A 129 4.51 10.82 -20.76
N LEU A 130 4.95 9.61 -20.39
CA LEU A 130 4.73 9.02 -19.07
C LEU A 130 5.28 9.93 -17.96
N LEU A 131 6.55 10.33 -18.07
CA LEU A 131 7.17 11.19 -17.08
C LEU A 131 6.46 12.55 -17.00
N ALA A 132 6.11 13.16 -18.14
CA ALA A 132 5.39 14.43 -18.18
C ALA A 132 4.01 14.33 -17.50
N ALA A 133 3.28 13.25 -17.75
CA ALA A 133 2.01 12.97 -17.10
C ALA A 133 2.18 12.87 -15.58
N HIS A 134 3.17 12.11 -15.11
CA HIS A 134 3.43 11.96 -13.69
C HIS A 134 3.87 13.25 -13.00
N VAL A 135 4.67 14.07 -13.67
CA VAL A 135 5.03 15.40 -13.15
C VAL A 135 3.79 16.28 -13.02
N SER A 136 2.85 16.21 -13.96
CA SER A 136 1.66 17.07 -13.97
C SER A 136 0.78 16.89 -12.73
N PHE A 137 0.56 15.65 -12.27
CA PHE A 137 -0.24 15.37 -11.08
C PHE A 137 0.57 15.40 -9.77
N ASN A 138 1.91 15.28 -9.83
CA ASN A 138 2.77 15.34 -8.65
C ASN A 138 3.09 16.76 -8.17
N VAL A 139 3.23 17.73 -9.07
CA VAL A 139 3.48 19.15 -8.70
C VAL A 139 2.45 19.69 -7.69
N PRO A 140 1.14 19.43 -7.83
CA PRO A 140 0.11 19.81 -6.85
C PRO A 140 0.36 19.27 -5.44
N TYR A 141 0.80 18.01 -5.30
CA TYR A 141 1.14 17.42 -4.01
C TYR A 141 2.29 18.19 -3.33
N VAL A 142 3.32 18.59 -4.08
CA VAL A 142 4.41 19.45 -3.56
C VAL A 142 3.89 20.81 -3.11
N ILE A 143 3.00 21.44 -3.89
CA ILE A 143 2.43 22.75 -3.55
C ILE A 143 1.62 22.66 -2.25
N VAL A 144 0.73 21.68 -2.13
CA VAL A 144 -0.14 21.50 -0.95
C VAL A 144 0.65 21.17 0.30
N THR A 145 1.73 20.40 0.18
CA THR A 145 2.56 20.00 1.32
C THR A 145 3.53 21.10 1.77
N VAL A 146 4.18 21.82 0.85
CA VAL A 146 5.26 22.76 1.19
C VAL A 146 4.77 24.20 1.36
N LEU A 147 3.76 24.66 0.61
CA LEU A 147 3.27 26.04 0.68
C LEU A 147 2.83 26.47 2.10
N PRO A 148 2.09 25.65 2.88
CA PRO A 148 1.70 26.02 4.24
C PRO A 148 2.89 26.26 5.17
N PHE A 149 3.99 25.50 5.00
CA PHE A 149 5.22 25.68 5.76
C PHE A 149 5.96 26.95 5.34
N MET A 150 6.05 27.21 4.03
CA MET A 150 6.64 28.45 3.49
C MET A 150 5.93 29.69 4.01
N LEU A 151 4.59 29.67 4.10
CA LEU A 151 3.79 30.78 4.63
C LEU A 151 3.95 30.99 6.14
N ARG A 152 4.44 29.98 6.88
CA ARG A 152 4.67 30.03 8.34
C ARG A 152 6.07 30.51 8.73
N ILE A 153 6.99 30.66 7.78
CA ILE A 153 8.35 31.16 8.05
C ILE A 153 8.28 32.58 8.64
N ASP A 154 8.93 32.79 9.79
CA ASP A 154 9.02 34.11 10.40
C ASP A 154 9.83 35.05 9.48
N LYS A 155 9.21 36.16 9.09
CA LYS A 155 9.84 37.20 8.27
C LYS A 155 11.09 37.78 8.93
N ASN A 156 11.13 37.83 10.26
CA ASN A 156 12.30 38.32 10.99
C ASN A 156 13.55 37.49 10.70
N LEU A 157 13.42 36.19 10.41
CA LEU A 157 14.57 35.35 10.02
C LEU A 157 15.14 35.76 8.65
N LEU A 158 14.25 36.18 7.74
CA LEU A 158 14.64 36.65 6.42
C LEU A 158 15.30 38.02 6.49
N ASP A 159 14.77 38.92 7.33
CA ASP A 159 15.33 40.25 7.54
C ASP A 159 16.67 40.17 8.29
N ALA A 160 16.78 39.36 9.35
CA ALA A 160 18.03 39.13 10.06
C ALA A 160 19.13 38.53 9.15
N SER A 161 18.76 37.65 8.21
CA SER A 161 19.71 37.13 7.21
C SER A 161 20.26 38.25 6.31
N LYS A 162 19.39 39.18 5.88
CA LYS A 162 19.80 40.33 5.05
C LYS A 162 20.65 41.33 5.83
N ASP A 163 20.31 41.59 7.10
CA ASP A 163 21.09 42.46 7.98
C ASP A 163 22.53 41.94 8.18
N LEU A 164 22.71 40.62 8.18
CA LEU A 164 24.01 39.96 8.19
C LEU A 164 24.73 39.96 6.81
N GLY A 165 24.25 40.74 5.83
CA GLY A 165 24.83 40.87 4.49
C GLY A 165 24.61 39.66 3.58
N SER A 166 23.60 38.83 3.85
CA SER A 166 23.30 37.65 3.03
C SER A 166 22.51 38.01 1.77
N THR A 167 22.97 37.57 0.60
CA THR A 167 22.22 37.69 -0.66
C THR A 167 20.94 36.85 -0.63
N PRO A 168 19.92 37.12 -1.48
CA PRO A 168 18.70 36.31 -1.54
C PRO A 168 18.96 34.82 -1.77
N THR A 169 19.91 34.48 -2.65
CA THR A 169 20.33 33.09 -2.91
C THR A 169 20.94 32.45 -1.66
N LYS A 170 21.83 33.16 -0.97
CA LYS A 170 22.45 32.67 0.28
C LYS A 170 21.42 32.53 1.40
N THR A 171 20.44 33.43 1.48
CA THR A 171 19.31 33.36 2.41
C THR A 171 18.41 32.17 2.11
N PHE A 172 18.15 31.89 0.83
CA PHE A 172 17.37 30.72 0.43
C PHE A 172 18.05 29.42 0.90
N PHE A 173 19.29 29.17 0.50
CA PHE A 173 19.98 27.91 0.83
C PHE A 173 20.33 27.76 2.31
N LYS A 174 20.59 28.85 3.04
CA LYS A 174 21.01 28.78 4.46
C LYS A 174 19.88 28.93 5.47
N VAL A 175 18.75 29.53 5.09
CA VAL A 175 17.64 29.81 6.02
C VAL A 175 16.37 29.14 5.55
N VAL A 176 15.91 29.43 4.33
CA VAL A 176 14.61 28.94 3.84
C VAL A 176 14.62 27.44 3.59
N LEU A 177 15.57 26.94 2.79
CA LEU A 177 15.65 25.53 2.40
C LEU A 177 15.79 24.58 3.60
N PRO A 178 16.65 24.84 4.62
CA PRO A 178 16.74 24.00 5.80
C PRO A 178 15.45 23.96 6.63
N ILE A 179 14.68 25.06 6.67
CA ILE A 179 13.39 25.12 7.38
C ILE A 179 12.33 24.33 6.61
N LEU A 180 12.35 24.38 5.28
CA LEU A 180 11.41 23.65 4.42
C LEU A 180 11.79 22.18 4.20
N LEU A 181 13.02 21.78 4.53
CA LEU A 181 13.51 20.43 4.26
C LEU A 181 12.60 19.31 4.78
N PRO A 182 12.03 19.35 6.00
CA PRO A 182 11.10 18.32 6.47
C PRO A 182 9.82 18.22 5.63
N SER A 183 9.25 19.37 5.23
CA SER A 183 8.08 19.38 4.34
C SER A 183 8.41 18.94 2.93
N ILE A 184 9.61 19.25 2.41
CA ILE A 184 10.07 18.79 1.10
C ILE A 184 10.26 17.27 1.10
N ILE A 185 10.85 16.69 2.15
CA ILE A 185 10.99 15.23 2.29
C ILE A 185 9.61 14.56 2.34
N THR A 186 8.66 15.16 3.06
CA THR A 186 7.29 14.64 3.14
C THR A 186 6.59 14.71 1.78
N GLY A 187 6.71 15.83 1.08
CA GLY A 187 6.19 15.98 -0.28
C GLY A 187 6.85 15.02 -1.27
N ALA A 188 8.16 14.79 -1.15
CA ALA A 188 8.89 13.81 -1.95
C ALA A 188 8.37 12.39 -1.76
N ALA A 189 8.16 11.98 -0.51
CA ALA A 189 7.63 10.65 -0.21
C ALA A 189 6.21 10.45 -0.77
N ILE A 190 5.36 11.48 -0.69
CA ILE A 190 4.01 11.45 -1.27
C ILE A 190 4.08 11.35 -2.80
N CYS A 191 4.87 12.20 -3.46
CA CYS A 191 5.02 12.14 -4.92
C CYS A 191 5.58 10.81 -5.40
N PHE A 192 6.54 10.23 -4.67
CA PHE A 192 7.09 8.93 -4.99
C PHE A 192 6.01 7.85 -4.88
N ALA A 193 5.25 7.84 -3.77
CA ALA A 193 4.18 6.87 -3.56
C ALA A 193 3.12 6.95 -4.66
N MET A 194 2.55 8.15 -4.88
CA MET A 194 1.50 8.38 -5.89
C MET A 194 1.98 8.13 -7.33
N SER A 195 3.29 8.19 -7.58
CA SER A 195 3.84 7.89 -8.90
C SER A 195 4.19 6.43 -9.09
N PHE A 196 4.46 5.71 -8.00
CA PHE A 196 4.88 4.32 -8.05
C PHE A 196 3.66 3.39 -8.14
N ASP A 197 2.53 3.79 -7.54
CA ASP A 197 1.28 3.03 -7.55
C ASP A 197 0.35 3.33 -8.74
N ASP A 198 0.56 4.43 -9.46
CA ASP A 198 -0.34 4.85 -10.54
C ASP A 198 -0.44 3.81 -11.67
N PHE A 199 -1.67 3.36 -11.91
CA PHE A 199 -2.05 2.51 -13.04
C PHE A 199 -2.67 3.33 -14.17
N ILE A 200 -3.67 4.14 -13.84
CA ILE A 200 -4.60 4.70 -14.82
C ILE A 200 -3.89 5.70 -15.75
N ILE A 201 -3.15 6.65 -15.19
CA ILE A 201 -2.47 7.66 -16.02
C ILE A 201 -1.36 7.00 -16.83
N SER A 202 -0.65 6.05 -16.22
CA SER A 202 0.40 5.26 -16.87
C SER A 202 -0.12 4.46 -18.07
N TYR A 203 -1.27 3.80 -17.93
CA TYR A 203 -1.88 3.01 -19.01
C TYR A 203 -2.14 3.84 -20.28
N PHE A 204 -2.74 5.03 -20.13
CA PHE A 204 -3.09 5.89 -21.27
C PHE A 204 -1.94 6.75 -21.80
N THR A 205 -0.86 6.95 -21.04
CA THR A 205 0.23 7.87 -21.41
C THR A 205 1.59 7.21 -21.58
N GLY A 206 1.71 5.94 -21.19
CA GLY A 206 2.96 5.16 -21.17
C GLY A 206 3.42 4.64 -22.53
N GLY A 207 2.49 4.37 -23.46
CA GLY A 207 2.81 3.71 -24.72
C GLY A 207 3.49 2.37 -24.47
N ASP A 208 4.69 2.19 -25.02
CA ASP A 208 5.48 0.95 -24.89
C ASP A 208 6.08 0.68 -23.50
N GLN A 209 6.00 1.66 -22.61
CA GLN A 209 6.54 1.56 -21.26
C GLN A 209 5.48 1.01 -20.30
N THR A 210 5.65 -0.24 -19.88
CA THR A 210 4.83 -0.86 -18.84
C THR A 210 5.43 -0.62 -17.47
N ASN A 211 4.65 -0.06 -16.55
CA ASN A 211 5.02 0.01 -15.13
C ASN A 211 4.42 -1.20 -14.38
N VAL A 212 4.73 -1.37 -13.09
CA VAL A 212 4.30 -2.53 -12.29
C VAL A 212 2.80 -2.60 -12.20
N SER A 213 2.14 -1.47 -11.92
CA SER A 213 0.68 -1.43 -11.78
C SER A 213 -0.02 -1.79 -13.09
N THR A 214 0.46 -1.28 -14.23
CA THR A 214 -0.02 -1.65 -15.56
C THR A 214 0.22 -3.13 -15.83
N PHE A 215 1.41 -3.65 -15.56
CA PHE A 215 1.72 -5.06 -15.78
C PHE A 215 0.83 -6.00 -14.96
N ILE A 216 0.60 -5.68 -13.68
CA ILE A 216 -0.26 -6.50 -12.80
C ILE A 216 -1.73 -6.42 -13.24
N TYR A 217 -2.20 -5.24 -13.66
CA TYR A 217 -3.60 -5.07 -14.07
C TYR A 217 -3.91 -5.74 -15.40
N THR A 218 -2.98 -5.71 -16.37
CA THR A 218 -3.18 -6.35 -17.69
C THR A 218 -2.87 -7.85 -17.69
N ALA A 219 -2.58 -8.45 -16.54
CA ALA A 219 -2.36 -9.89 -16.44
C ALA A 219 -3.71 -10.60 -16.29
N LYS A 220 -4.08 -11.48 -17.23
CA LYS A 220 -5.36 -12.20 -17.22
C LYS A 220 -5.56 -13.05 -15.96
N ARG A 221 -4.47 -13.68 -15.47
CA ARG A 221 -4.46 -14.47 -14.22
C ARG A 221 -3.41 -13.94 -13.24
N MET A 222 -3.80 -13.82 -11.96
CA MET A 222 -2.87 -13.45 -10.89
C MET A 222 -1.89 -14.59 -10.63
N GLN A 223 -0.62 -14.37 -10.92
CA GLN A 223 0.42 -15.36 -10.74
C GLN A 223 1.07 -15.24 -9.34
N PRO A 224 1.41 -16.35 -8.65
CA PRO A 224 1.98 -16.29 -7.30
C PRO A 224 3.31 -15.52 -7.18
N TYR A 225 4.06 -15.35 -8.27
CA TYR A 225 5.26 -14.49 -8.27
C TYR A 225 4.96 -13.01 -8.00
N ILE A 226 3.73 -12.54 -8.26
CA ILE A 226 3.28 -11.18 -7.93
C ILE A 226 3.22 -11.01 -6.40
N ASN A 227 2.74 -12.02 -5.67
CA ASN A 227 2.71 -12.05 -4.21
C ASN A 227 4.14 -12.06 -3.61
N ALA A 228 5.08 -12.77 -4.26
CA ALA A 228 6.50 -12.74 -3.89
C ALA A 228 7.09 -11.34 -4.01
N PHE A 229 6.81 -10.62 -5.09
CA PHE A 229 7.19 -9.22 -5.24
C PHE A 229 6.55 -8.31 -4.16
N GLY A 230 5.24 -8.45 -3.92
CA GLY A 230 4.54 -7.72 -2.86
C GLY A 230 5.17 -7.93 -1.48
N THR A 231 5.58 -9.16 -1.18
CA THR A 231 6.28 -9.51 0.06
C THR A 231 7.65 -8.85 0.18
N ILE A 232 8.44 -8.84 -0.90
CA ILE A 232 9.73 -8.12 -0.96
C ILE A 232 9.53 -6.62 -0.75
N LEU A 233 8.50 -6.04 -1.37
CA LEU A 233 8.18 -4.62 -1.24
C LEU A 233 7.83 -4.26 0.21
N VAL A 234 6.95 -5.03 0.85
CA VAL A 234 6.61 -4.85 2.27
C VAL A 234 7.85 -4.98 3.16
N ALA A 235 8.69 -5.99 2.92
CA ALA A 235 9.93 -6.18 3.66
C ALA A 235 10.88 -4.98 3.51
N ALA A 236 11.00 -4.42 2.30
CA ALA A 236 11.81 -3.24 2.02
C ALA A 236 11.28 -1.99 2.74
N ILE A 237 9.96 -1.75 2.74
CA ILE A 237 9.32 -0.64 3.46
C ILE A 237 9.59 -0.77 4.97
N ILE A 238 9.38 -1.96 5.54
CA ILE A 238 9.66 -2.22 6.96
C ILE A 238 11.13 -1.96 7.27
N PHE A 239 12.05 -2.42 6.44
CA PHE A 239 13.48 -2.19 6.60
C PHE A 239 13.82 -0.70 6.60
N ILE A 240 13.30 0.07 5.64
CA ILE A 240 13.52 1.53 5.56
C ILE A 240 13.00 2.22 6.83
N ILE A 241 11.82 1.85 7.32
CA ILE A 241 11.24 2.40 8.56
C ILE A 241 12.09 2.07 9.77
N LEU A 242 12.56 0.82 9.90
CA LEU A 242 13.42 0.41 11.01
C LEU A 242 14.76 1.16 11.00
N VAL A 243 15.38 1.34 9.84
CA VAL A 243 16.62 2.11 9.67
C VAL A 243 16.39 3.58 10.03
N TRP A 244 15.30 4.19 9.54
CA TRP A 244 14.96 5.58 9.86
C TRP A 244 14.76 5.77 11.37
N ASN A 245 13.99 4.89 12.00
CA ASN A 245 13.76 4.91 13.44
C ASN A 245 15.06 4.72 14.24
N ALA A 246 15.95 3.83 13.80
CA ALA A 246 17.26 3.64 14.43
C ALA A 246 18.14 4.91 14.36
N ILE A 247 18.15 5.58 13.21
CA ILE A 247 18.85 6.86 13.03
C ILE A 247 18.25 7.94 13.94
N GLU A 248 16.92 8.04 13.99
CA GLU A 248 16.23 9.03 14.81
C GLU A 248 16.51 8.83 16.31
N ILE A 249 16.47 7.59 16.80
CA ILE A 249 16.83 7.24 18.18
C ILE A 249 18.28 7.66 18.47
N GLY A 250 19.20 7.46 17.52
CA GLY A 250 20.59 7.91 17.62
C GLY A 250 20.72 9.44 17.77
N ASP A 251 19.98 10.20 16.96
CA ASP A 251 19.97 11.66 16.99
C ASP A 251 19.32 12.21 18.26
N GLN A 252 18.22 11.61 18.74
CA GLN A 252 17.60 11.96 20.01
C GLN A 252 18.57 11.74 21.18
N LYS A 253 19.27 10.61 21.21
CA LYS A 253 20.29 10.30 22.23
C LYS A 253 21.47 11.29 22.19
N SER A 254 21.91 11.66 20.99
CA SER A 254 22.95 12.69 20.79
C SER A 254 22.51 14.05 21.33
N THR A 255 21.26 14.43 21.10
CA THR A 255 20.69 15.72 21.54
C THR A 255 20.52 15.76 23.06
N LEU A 256 20.00 14.67 23.64
CA LEU A 256 19.91 14.51 25.09
C LEU A 256 21.29 14.59 25.76
N ASN A 257 22.30 13.92 25.20
CA ASN A 257 23.68 13.99 25.73
C ASN A 257 24.24 15.42 25.72
N LYS A 258 23.97 16.20 24.68
CA LYS A 258 24.37 17.62 24.61
C LYS A 258 23.66 18.46 25.66
N GLU A 259 22.38 18.19 25.94
CA GLU A 259 21.63 18.88 26.99
C GLU A 259 22.14 18.52 28.39
N LEU A 260 22.42 17.23 28.65
CA LEU A 260 23.03 16.77 29.89
C LEU A 260 24.42 17.38 30.11
N LEU A 261 25.22 17.51 29.03
CA LEU A 261 26.51 18.21 29.09
C LEU A 261 26.33 19.67 29.51
N LYS A 262 25.40 20.43 28.91
CA LYS A 262 25.13 21.83 29.30
C LYS A 262 24.74 21.98 30.77
N LYS A 263 23.97 21.04 31.31
CA LYS A 263 23.54 21.06 32.72
C LYS A 263 24.61 20.55 33.70
N GLY A 264 25.68 19.93 33.20
CA GLY A 264 26.69 19.26 34.03
C GLY A 264 26.28 17.87 34.53
N ASP A 265 25.16 17.33 34.04
CA ASP A 265 24.56 16.06 34.47
C ASP A 265 25.05 14.85 33.65
N TYR A 266 26.02 15.04 32.76
CA TYR A 266 26.55 13.97 31.92
C TYR A 266 27.16 12.84 32.78
N LYS A 267 26.67 11.60 32.59
CA LYS A 267 27.05 10.41 33.36
C LYS A 267 26.96 10.59 34.90
N ILE A 268 26.11 11.49 35.40
CA ILE A 268 26.03 11.82 36.84
C ILE A 268 25.83 10.59 37.73
N LYS A 269 24.95 9.65 37.34
CA LYS A 269 24.71 8.41 38.10
C LYS A 269 25.98 7.58 38.30
N LEU A 270 26.82 7.49 37.26
CA LEU A 270 28.07 6.73 37.31
C LEU A 270 29.09 7.46 38.19
N ARG A 271 29.19 8.79 38.07
CA ARG A 271 30.08 9.62 38.89
C ARG A 271 29.72 9.50 40.37
N THR A 272 28.46 9.71 40.72
CA THR A 272 27.97 9.59 42.11
C THR A 272 28.14 8.18 42.66
N ALA A 273 27.99 7.14 41.82
CA ALA A 273 28.25 5.76 42.25
C ALA A 273 29.72 5.50 42.56
N LEU A 274 30.66 6.07 41.79
CA LEU A 274 32.10 5.97 42.03
C LEU A 274 32.51 6.78 43.27
N GLU A 275 32.04 8.02 43.40
CA GLU A 275 32.27 8.88 44.57
C GLU A 275 31.82 8.19 45.87
N ASN A 276 30.62 7.59 45.86
CA ASN A 276 30.11 6.83 47.00
C ASN A 276 30.96 5.60 47.34
N LYS A 277 31.48 4.87 46.34
CA LYS A 277 32.37 3.72 46.59
C LYS A 277 33.68 4.16 47.21
N ILE A 278 34.28 5.24 46.70
CA ILE A 278 35.50 5.85 47.26
C ILE A 278 35.26 6.24 48.72
N ALA A 279 34.16 6.96 49.01
CA ALA A 279 33.83 7.37 50.37
C ALA A 279 33.66 6.18 51.33
N VAL A 280 33.03 5.09 50.87
CA VAL A 280 32.87 3.87 51.68
C VAL A 280 34.22 3.21 51.96
N TRP A 281 35.09 3.06 50.96
CA TRP A 281 36.41 2.45 51.16
C TRP A 281 37.31 3.32 52.04
N GLN A 282 37.29 4.64 51.85
CA GLN A 282 38.02 5.59 52.68
C GLN A 282 37.57 5.49 54.14
N ALA A 283 36.25 5.49 54.39
CA ALA A 283 35.69 5.31 55.73
C ALA A 283 36.09 3.96 56.36
N CYS A 284 36.21 2.89 55.57
CA CYS A 284 36.69 1.60 56.07
C CYS A 284 38.17 1.67 56.50
N ILE A 285 39.02 2.38 55.74
CA ILE A 285 40.43 2.58 56.09
C ILE A 285 40.55 3.40 57.38
N ASP A 286 39.82 4.53 57.47
CA ASP A 286 39.92 5.48 58.57
C ASP A 286 39.38 4.90 59.89
N THR A 287 38.30 4.12 59.83
CA THR A 287 37.65 3.57 61.03
C THR A 287 38.09 2.14 61.36
N GLU A 288 38.82 1.47 60.47
CA GLU A 288 39.16 0.04 60.55
C GLU A 288 37.95 -0.92 60.65
N LEU A 289 36.75 -0.41 60.39
CA LEU A 289 35.50 -1.14 60.45
C LEU A 289 34.96 -1.35 59.02
N LYS A 290 34.50 -2.57 58.73
CA LYS A 290 33.73 -2.89 57.53
C LYS A 290 32.25 -3.09 57.86
N THR A 291 31.39 -2.65 56.96
CA THR A 291 29.96 -2.87 57.10
C THR A 291 29.58 -4.29 56.66
N ARG A 292 29.08 -5.09 57.61
CA ARG A 292 28.58 -6.45 57.36
C ARG A 292 27.05 -6.43 57.24
N ARG A 293 26.54 -7.05 56.17
CA ARG A 293 25.10 -7.24 55.96
C ARG A 293 24.58 -8.42 56.78
N SER A 294 23.43 -8.24 57.42
CA SER A 294 22.68 -9.30 58.09
C SER A 294 22.22 -10.36 57.09
N LYS A 295 22.37 -11.65 57.42
CA LYS A 295 21.84 -12.78 56.64
C LYS A 295 20.34 -13.05 56.90
N ASN A 296 19.75 -12.41 57.92
CA ASN A 296 18.34 -12.60 58.27
C ASN A 296 17.43 -11.85 57.28
N LEU A 297 16.67 -12.62 56.48
CA LEU A 297 15.78 -12.12 55.43
C LEU A 297 14.66 -11.21 55.97
N PHE A 298 14.08 -11.51 57.14
CA PHE A 298 13.00 -10.71 57.72
C PHE A 298 13.45 -9.28 58.08
N LYS A 299 14.70 -9.10 58.54
CA LYS A 299 15.26 -7.76 58.80
C LYS A 299 15.40 -6.95 57.51
N TRP A 300 15.83 -7.59 56.42
CA TRP A 300 15.89 -6.98 55.09
C TRP A 300 14.51 -6.64 54.53
N MET A 301 13.53 -7.53 54.71
CA MET A 301 12.17 -7.29 54.28
C MET A 301 11.60 -6.06 54.99
N LYS A 302 11.77 -5.94 56.31
CA LYS A 302 11.35 -4.78 57.10
C LYS A 302 12.07 -3.49 56.66
N TYR A 303 13.38 -3.54 56.46
CA TYR A 303 14.17 -2.41 55.95
C TYR A 303 13.69 -1.94 54.55
N ASN A 304 13.49 -2.86 53.62
CA ASN A 304 13.01 -2.55 52.27
C ASN A 304 11.56 -2.04 52.29
N THR A 305 10.67 -2.58 53.13
CA THR A 305 9.31 -2.06 53.28
C THR A 305 9.30 -0.63 53.80
N LEU A 306 10.17 -0.29 54.77
CA LEU A 306 10.30 1.09 55.27
C LEU A 306 10.87 2.02 54.20
N GLN A 307 11.88 1.59 53.44
CA GLN A 307 12.37 2.36 52.28
C GLN A 307 11.26 2.62 51.26
N LEU A 308 10.42 1.62 50.96
CA LEU A 308 9.31 1.75 50.02
C LEU A 308 8.23 2.71 50.57
N GLN A 309 7.90 2.62 51.86
CA GLN A 309 6.96 3.52 52.54
C GLN A 309 7.46 4.97 52.49
N ILE A 310 8.73 5.23 52.80
CA ILE A 310 9.34 6.56 52.72
C ILE A 310 9.37 7.06 51.28
N LYS A 311 9.74 6.21 50.31
CA LYS A 311 9.71 6.58 48.88
C LYS A 311 8.30 6.93 48.40
N ARG A 312 7.27 6.22 48.89
CA ARG A 312 5.85 6.54 48.64
C ARG A 312 5.44 7.85 49.30
N LEU A 313 5.91 8.15 50.51
CA LEU A 313 5.63 9.41 51.21
C LEU A 313 6.30 10.62 50.56
N ASN A 314 7.52 10.45 50.04
CA ASN A 314 8.30 11.51 49.39
C ASN A 314 7.96 11.72 47.90
N SER A 315 7.16 10.84 47.31
CA SER A 315 6.68 11.03 45.93
C SER A 315 5.73 12.23 45.87
N LYS A 316 6.09 13.24 45.05
CA LYS A 316 5.34 14.48 44.88
C LYS A 316 3.85 14.27 44.51
N ASN A 317 3.49 13.12 43.95
CA ASN A 317 2.14 12.85 43.44
C ASN A 317 1.22 12.06 44.40
N ASN A 318 1.70 11.65 45.57
CA ASN A 318 0.99 10.60 46.32
C ASN A 318 -0.09 11.12 47.29
N ASN A 319 -0.17 12.43 47.52
CA ASN A 319 -1.23 13.03 48.32
C ASN A 319 -2.13 13.88 47.42
N SER A 320 -3.21 13.27 46.93
CA SER A 320 -4.20 13.92 46.07
C SER A 320 -4.78 15.19 46.68
N LYS A 321 -4.80 15.32 48.02
CA LYS A 321 -5.25 16.54 48.71
C LYS A 321 -4.22 17.66 48.61
N ILE A 322 -2.92 17.37 48.78
CA ILE A 322 -1.85 18.37 48.64
C ILE A 322 -1.77 18.85 47.20
N SER A 323 -1.79 17.93 46.22
CA SER A 323 -1.76 18.30 44.79
C SER A 323 -2.95 19.17 44.38
N LYS A 324 -4.17 18.85 44.85
CA LYS A 324 -5.36 19.68 44.63
C LYS A 324 -5.23 21.07 45.26
N LEU A 325 -4.65 21.17 46.46
CA LEU A 325 -4.42 22.46 47.13
C LEU A 325 -3.31 23.28 46.48
N GLU A 326 -2.25 22.63 45.97
CA GLU A 326 -1.18 23.30 45.20
C GLU A 326 -1.69 23.84 43.87
N TRP A 327 -2.48 23.04 43.14
CA TRP A 327 -3.18 23.49 41.94
C TRP A 327 -4.12 24.66 42.26
N LYS A 328 -4.91 24.56 43.33
CA LYS A 328 -5.83 25.63 43.75
C LYS A 328 -5.07 26.90 44.17
N LYS A 329 -3.93 26.76 44.85
CA LYS A 329 -3.03 27.87 45.19
C LYS A 329 -2.52 28.54 43.92
N ALA A 330 -2.06 27.77 42.94
CA ALA A 330 -1.57 28.30 41.66
C ALA A 330 -2.66 29.05 40.90
N LEU A 331 -3.86 28.45 40.78
CA LEU A 331 -5.04 29.07 40.16
C LEU A 331 -5.38 30.42 40.80
N LEU A 332 -5.52 30.46 42.13
CA LEU A 332 -5.83 31.68 42.86
C LEU A 332 -4.70 32.73 42.76
N THR A 333 -3.44 32.28 42.70
CA THR A 333 -2.28 33.18 42.56
C THR A 333 -2.24 33.83 41.17
N ASP A 334 -2.60 33.09 40.12
CA ASP A 334 -2.66 33.63 38.76
C ASP A 334 -3.82 34.62 38.60
N GLU A 335 -4.99 34.33 39.20
CA GLU A 335 -6.13 35.26 39.23
C GLU A 335 -5.73 36.61 39.89
N ILE A 336 -5.00 36.59 41.00
CA ILE A 336 -4.47 37.82 41.65
C ILE A 336 -3.42 38.53 40.77
N LYS A 337 -2.60 37.77 40.04
CA LYS A 337 -1.62 38.37 39.11
C LYS A 337 -2.28 39.04 37.93
N GLU A 338 -3.43 38.54 37.45
CA GLU A 338 -4.19 39.19 36.38
C GLU A 338 -4.72 40.57 36.79
N GLU A 339 -5.29 40.71 37.99
CA GLU A 339 -5.72 42.02 38.51
C GLU A 339 -4.51 42.98 38.62
N LYS A 340 -3.36 42.52 39.13
CA LYS A 340 -2.13 43.34 39.21
C LYS A 340 -1.56 43.67 37.83
N ARG A 341 -1.74 42.81 36.83
CA ARG A 341 -1.29 43.04 35.45
C ARG A 341 -1.99 44.22 34.83
N PHE A 342 -3.24 44.53 35.16
CA PHE A 342 -3.91 45.72 34.63
C PHE A 342 -3.15 47.00 34.94
N LYS A 343 -2.65 47.16 36.18
CA LYS A 343 -1.81 48.29 36.59
C LYS A 343 -0.50 48.35 35.79
N THR A 344 0.17 47.22 35.64
CA THR A 344 1.44 47.15 34.88
C THR A 344 1.24 47.40 33.38
N ILE A 345 0.17 46.87 32.80
CA ILE A 345 -0.19 47.06 31.38
C ILE A 345 -0.53 48.52 31.15
N HIS A 346 -1.36 49.12 32.02
CA HIS A 346 -1.69 50.54 31.96
C HIS A 346 -0.43 51.42 31.97
N ALA A 347 0.47 51.22 32.96
CA ALA A 347 1.72 51.97 33.06
C ALA A 347 2.61 51.85 31.80
N LYS A 348 2.74 50.63 31.25
CA LYS A 348 3.51 50.40 30.01
C LYS A 348 2.87 51.04 28.78
N LEU A 349 1.54 51.06 28.70
CA LEU A 349 0.83 51.70 27.59
C LEU A 349 1.00 53.22 27.64
N VAL A 350 0.93 53.82 28.83
CA VAL A 350 1.21 55.25 29.05
C VAL A 350 2.64 55.60 28.66
N GLU A 351 3.63 54.81 29.11
CA GLU A 351 5.03 55.02 28.76
C GLU A 351 5.27 54.89 27.24
N LYS A 352 4.67 53.87 26.61
CA LYS A 352 4.77 53.65 25.17
C LYS A 352 4.11 54.78 24.36
N LYS A 353 2.99 55.32 24.84
CA LYS A 353 2.35 56.52 24.26
C LYS A 353 3.31 57.70 24.30
N ALA A 354 3.87 58.02 25.47
CA ALA A 354 4.81 59.13 25.64
C ALA A 354 6.05 58.99 24.73
N GLN A 355 6.59 57.78 24.58
CA GLN A 355 7.71 57.52 23.66
C GLN A 355 7.36 57.76 22.18
N ILE A 356 6.13 57.45 21.77
CA ILE A 356 5.68 57.65 20.38
C ILE A 356 5.39 59.12 20.13
N GLU A 357 4.78 59.83 21.07
CA GLU A 357 4.56 61.28 21.00
C GLU A 357 5.89 62.05 20.89
N LEU A 358 6.90 61.64 21.66
CA LEU A 358 8.25 62.20 21.57
C LEU A 358 8.97 61.87 20.25
N LYS A 359 8.59 60.77 19.58
CA LYS A 359 9.06 60.47 18.21
C LYS A 359 8.34 61.35 17.18
N ILE A 360 7.03 61.56 17.33
CA ILE A 360 6.25 62.46 16.47
C ILE A 360 6.84 63.86 16.52
N SER A 361 7.19 64.37 17.70
CA SER A 361 7.75 65.72 17.87
C SER A 361 9.14 65.93 17.24
N LYS A 362 9.80 64.85 16.78
CA LYS A 362 11.15 64.87 16.17
C LYS A 362 11.14 64.52 14.67
N LEU A 363 9.96 64.33 14.08
CA LEU A 363 9.80 63.85 12.70
C LEU A 363 9.23 64.96 11.81
N ASP A 364 9.83 65.18 10.64
CA ASP A 364 9.38 66.21 9.69
C ASP A 364 8.47 65.66 8.58
N ASN A 365 8.23 64.34 8.52
CA ASN A 365 7.48 63.69 7.44
C ASN A 365 5.98 63.53 7.78
N GLU A 366 5.14 64.33 7.14
CA GLU A 366 3.69 64.43 7.41
C GLU A 366 2.92 63.10 7.30
N LYS A 367 3.23 62.25 6.31
CA LYS A 367 2.58 60.92 6.16
C LYS A 367 2.94 59.97 7.31
N LYS A 368 4.18 60.03 7.81
CA LYS A 368 4.61 59.22 8.96
C LYS A 368 3.99 59.72 10.26
N ILE A 369 3.85 61.04 10.43
CA ILE A 369 3.18 61.66 11.58
C ILE A 369 1.73 61.16 11.67
N LYS A 370 0.93 61.30 10.60
CA LYS A 370 -0.47 60.84 10.57
C LYS A 370 -0.63 59.34 10.91
N LYS A 371 0.31 58.51 10.48
CA LYS A 371 0.32 57.07 10.80
C LYS A 371 0.61 56.82 12.29
N LEU A 372 1.54 57.57 12.88
CA LEU A 372 1.87 57.46 14.31
C LEU A 372 0.75 58.04 15.19
N GLU A 373 0.09 59.12 14.78
CA GLU A 373 -1.10 59.67 15.45
C GLU A 373 -2.25 58.65 15.52
N SER A 374 -2.48 57.90 14.43
CA SER A 374 -3.45 56.80 14.44
C SER A 374 -3.08 55.69 15.45
N VAL A 375 -1.78 55.46 15.68
CA VAL A 375 -1.31 54.52 16.70
C VAL A 375 -1.53 55.08 18.11
N VAL A 376 -1.28 56.38 18.32
CA VAL A 376 -1.55 57.08 19.59
C VAL A 376 -3.04 57.00 19.94
N TYR A 377 -3.94 57.28 19.00
CA TYR A 377 -5.39 57.15 19.21
C TYR A 377 -5.81 55.72 19.63
N LYS A 378 -5.21 54.69 19.03
CA LYS A 378 -5.46 53.29 19.43
C LYS A 378 -4.89 52.95 20.80
N LEU A 379 -3.80 53.61 21.21
CA LEU A 379 -3.23 53.46 22.54
C LEU A 379 -4.13 54.13 23.58
N ASP A 380 -4.66 55.33 23.30
CA ASP A 380 -5.59 56.04 24.18
C ASP A 380 -6.82 55.21 24.52
N LYS A 381 -7.50 54.67 23.50
CA LYS A 381 -8.65 53.79 23.72
C LYS A 381 -8.34 52.59 24.62
N LYS A 382 -7.10 52.08 24.58
CA LYS A 382 -6.66 50.97 25.45
C LYS A 382 -6.33 51.47 26.85
N ILE A 383 -5.67 52.62 26.97
CA ILE A 383 -5.35 53.27 28.24
C ILE A 383 -6.66 53.53 28.99
N ASP A 384 -7.65 54.16 28.36
CA ASP A 384 -8.97 54.45 28.95
C ASP A 384 -9.67 53.18 29.43
N LYS A 385 -9.62 52.12 28.63
CA LYS A 385 -10.18 50.82 29.03
C LYS A 385 -9.54 50.31 30.32
N TYR A 386 -8.20 50.26 30.38
CA TYR A 386 -7.51 49.73 31.57
C TYR A 386 -7.61 50.68 32.77
N GLN A 387 -7.72 51.98 32.54
CA GLN A 387 -7.98 52.97 33.58
C GLN A 387 -9.37 52.73 34.21
N GLY A 388 -10.41 52.53 33.40
CA GLY A 388 -11.75 52.20 33.90
C GLY A 388 -11.80 50.91 34.74
N GLU A 389 -11.04 49.88 34.37
CA GLU A 389 -10.90 48.66 35.17
C GLU A 389 -10.19 48.94 36.53
N LEU A 390 -9.17 49.80 36.54
CA LEU A 390 -8.47 50.18 37.77
C LEU A 390 -9.36 51.01 38.71
N ASP A 391 -10.14 51.94 38.16
CA ASP A 391 -11.07 52.78 38.91
C ASP A 391 -12.20 51.92 39.52
N TRP A 392 -12.71 50.94 38.78
CA TRP A 392 -13.69 49.97 39.29
C TRP A 392 -13.11 49.14 40.45
N ILE A 393 -11.87 48.65 40.33
CA ILE A 393 -11.18 47.92 41.41
C ILE A 393 -11.03 48.81 42.66
N ALA A 394 -10.63 50.07 42.49
CA ALA A 394 -10.45 51.01 43.59
C ALA A 394 -11.76 51.27 44.35
N ASN A 395 -12.85 51.54 43.63
CA ASN A 395 -14.18 51.77 44.22
C ASN A 395 -14.71 50.51 44.94
N ARG A 396 -14.52 49.32 44.33
CA ARG A 396 -14.87 48.03 44.95
C ARG A 396 -14.17 47.86 46.31
N ASP A 397 -12.88 48.15 46.36
CA ASP A 397 -12.06 47.98 47.56
C ASP A 397 -12.42 48.99 48.67
N GLU A 398 -12.84 50.21 48.31
CA GLU A 398 -13.31 51.23 49.24
C GLU A 398 -14.66 50.85 49.89
N ILE A 399 -15.65 50.46 49.08
CA ILE A 399 -16.95 49.95 49.56
C ILE A 399 -16.77 48.74 50.48
N ALA A 400 -15.79 47.87 50.17
CA ALA A 400 -15.50 46.70 50.98
C ALA A 400 -14.92 47.07 52.36
N LYS A 401 -14.08 48.12 52.45
CA LYS A 401 -13.55 48.63 53.73
C LYS A 401 -14.64 49.18 54.64
N GLU A 402 -15.58 49.95 54.10
CA GLU A 402 -16.73 50.47 54.87
C GLU A 402 -17.57 49.34 55.46
N LYS A 403 -17.92 48.36 54.62
CA LYS A 403 -18.66 47.17 55.06
C LYS A 403 -17.90 46.37 56.11
N ALA A 404 -16.57 46.27 56.00
CA ALA A 404 -15.73 45.58 56.98
C ALA A 404 -15.72 46.30 58.34
N SER A 405 -15.79 47.63 58.35
CA SER A 405 -15.94 48.42 59.59
C SER A 405 -17.27 48.12 60.26
N HIS A 406 -18.37 48.13 59.52
CA HIS A 406 -19.69 47.80 60.06
C HIS A 406 -19.75 46.37 60.63
N VAL A 407 -19.11 45.40 59.97
CA VAL A 407 -19.03 44.02 60.49
C VAL A 407 -18.15 43.95 61.75
N LEU A 408 -17.12 44.78 61.88
CA LEU A 408 -16.31 44.86 63.10
C LEU A 408 -17.14 45.35 64.29
N ASP A 409 -17.97 46.36 64.08
CA ASP A 409 -18.85 46.87 65.12
C ASP A 409 -19.82 45.77 65.60
N GLN A 410 -20.41 45.01 64.67
CA GLN A 410 -21.23 43.84 64.99
C GLN A 410 -20.48 42.77 65.79
N ILE A 411 -19.21 42.50 65.45
CA ILE A 411 -18.37 41.54 66.21
C ILE A 411 -18.14 42.04 67.63
N ASN A 412 -17.83 43.32 67.80
CA ASN A 412 -17.57 43.90 69.10
C ASN A 412 -18.82 43.87 69.98
N THR A 413 -20.00 44.21 69.43
CA THR A 413 -21.28 44.07 70.14
C THR A 413 -21.51 42.62 70.58
N LEU A 414 -21.34 41.65 69.67
CA LEU A 414 -21.53 40.23 70.00
C LEU A 414 -20.52 39.70 71.01
N ARG A 415 -19.28 40.22 71.05
CA ARG A 415 -18.28 39.86 72.07
C ARG A 415 -18.69 40.38 73.44
N VAL A 416 -19.15 41.63 73.52
CA VAL A 416 -19.67 42.22 74.76
C VAL A 416 -20.89 41.44 75.27
N GLU A 417 -21.82 41.09 74.39
CA GLU A 417 -22.97 40.23 74.74
C GLU A 417 -22.55 38.83 75.20
N MET A 418 -21.54 38.24 74.54
CA MET A 418 -21.02 36.91 74.89
C MET A 418 -20.32 36.90 76.26
N ASP A 419 -19.55 37.94 76.58
CA ASP A 419 -18.83 38.06 77.86
C ASP A 419 -19.79 38.30 79.04
N ALA A 420 -21.01 38.78 78.79
CA ALA A 420 -22.06 38.97 79.78
C ALA A 420 -22.88 37.69 80.08
N LEU A 421 -22.65 36.58 79.37
CA LEU A 421 -23.36 35.30 79.56
C LEU A 421 -22.75 34.44 80.69
N ASP A 422 -23.60 33.63 81.34
CA ASP A 422 -23.17 32.60 82.30
C ASP A 422 -22.33 31.51 81.61
N GLN A 423 -21.13 31.24 82.14
CA GLN A 423 -20.17 30.29 81.56
C GLN A 423 -20.64 28.83 81.56
N ASN A 424 -21.70 28.49 82.30
CA ASN A 424 -22.27 27.15 82.33
C ASN A 424 -23.16 26.81 81.12
N ASP A 425 -23.71 27.79 80.38
CA ASP A 425 -24.48 27.53 79.14
C ASP A 425 -23.55 27.38 77.92
N LYS A 426 -22.96 26.18 77.82
CA LYS A 426 -22.08 25.81 76.71
C LYS A 426 -22.74 25.93 75.33
N LYS A 427 -24.08 25.87 75.23
CA LYS A 427 -24.78 25.88 73.93
C LYS A 427 -24.85 27.31 73.39
N GLN A 428 -25.25 28.26 74.24
CA GLN A 428 -25.34 29.67 73.87
C GLN A 428 -23.96 30.28 73.63
N LEU A 429 -22.98 29.97 74.49
CA LEU A 429 -21.59 30.40 74.32
C LEU A 429 -20.98 29.89 72.99
N ASN A 430 -21.28 28.64 72.61
CA ASN A 430 -20.81 28.08 71.33
C ASN A 430 -21.52 28.70 70.13
N TRP A 431 -22.79 29.11 70.26
CA TRP A 431 -23.50 29.86 69.22
C TRP A 431 -22.84 31.23 68.98
N TYR A 432 -22.57 32.00 70.03
CA TYR A 432 -21.88 33.30 69.92
C TYR A 432 -20.47 33.15 69.35
N LYS A 433 -19.67 32.19 69.85
CA LYS A 433 -18.34 31.90 69.30
C LYS A 433 -18.39 31.55 67.81
N LYS A 434 -19.36 30.72 67.38
CA LYS A 434 -19.57 30.42 65.95
C LYS A 434 -20.00 31.65 65.16
N LYS A 435 -20.91 32.46 65.69
CA LYS A 435 -21.43 33.66 65.01
C LYS A 435 -20.35 34.71 64.84
N ILE A 436 -19.56 34.97 65.88
CA ILE A 436 -18.39 35.86 65.85
C ILE A 436 -17.37 35.34 64.83
N ALA A 437 -17.03 34.04 64.85
CA ALA A 437 -16.10 33.46 63.87
C ALA A 437 -16.59 33.60 62.41
N VAL A 438 -17.90 33.46 62.16
CA VAL A 438 -18.50 33.68 60.84
C VAL A 438 -18.36 35.15 60.42
N LEU A 439 -18.63 36.08 61.33
CA LEU A 439 -18.50 37.51 61.04
C LEU A 439 -17.04 37.95 60.88
N GLU A 440 -16.11 37.40 61.67
CA GLU A 440 -14.67 37.61 61.51
C GLU A 440 -14.19 37.12 60.13
N THR A 441 -14.65 35.94 59.70
CA THR A 441 -14.37 35.43 58.35
C THR A 441 -14.92 36.38 57.28
N LYS A 442 -16.16 36.86 57.45
CA LYS A 442 -16.81 37.80 56.53
C LYS A 442 -16.09 39.15 56.49
N ARG A 443 -15.58 39.64 57.62
CA ARG A 443 -14.76 40.85 57.72
C ARG A 443 -13.43 40.67 56.99
N SER A 444 -12.72 39.56 57.20
CA SER A 444 -11.48 39.27 56.46
C SER A 444 -11.73 39.12 54.96
N GLU A 445 -12.86 38.55 54.54
CA GLU A 445 -13.25 38.45 53.12
C GLU A 445 -13.41 39.83 52.48
N LEU A 446 -13.97 40.78 53.21
CA LEU A 446 -14.16 42.16 52.77
C LEU A 446 -12.84 42.97 52.75
N ILE A 447 -11.97 42.79 53.74
CA ILE A 447 -10.69 43.54 53.82
C ILE A 447 -9.68 43.05 52.79
N GLU A 448 -9.52 41.72 52.66
CA GLU A 448 -8.48 41.14 51.81
C GLU A 448 -8.99 40.83 50.40
N GLY A 449 -10.30 40.70 50.21
CA GLY A 449 -10.92 40.20 49.00
C GLY A 449 -11.06 38.68 49.02
N LYS A 450 -12.17 38.18 48.46
CA LYS A 450 -12.56 36.75 48.47
C LYS A 450 -11.50 35.81 47.92
N VAL A 451 -10.77 36.22 46.88
CA VAL A 451 -9.72 35.42 46.23
C VAL A 451 -8.47 35.35 47.12
N ASN A 452 -8.04 36.47 47.72
CA ASN A 452 -6.90 36.51 48.65
C ASN A 452 -7.16 35.73 49.95
N LEU A 453 -8.37 35.83 50.52
CA LEU A 453 -8.74 35.04 51.70
C LEU A 453 -8.71 33.54 51.39
N LYS A 454 -9.30 33.13 50.25
CA LYS A 454 -9.26 31.73 49.79
C LYS A 454 -7.81 31.27 49.58
N LEU A 455 -6.93 32.13 49.08
CA LEU A 455 -5.52 31.83 48.90
C LEU A 455 -4.84 31.59 50.26
N ARG A 456 -5.01 32.49 51.23
CA ARG A 456 -4.44 32.34 52.58
C ARG A 456 -4.92 31.04 53.25
N MET A 457 -6.22 30.79 53.27
CA MET A 457 -6.77 29.55 53.84
C MET A 457 -6.27 28.29 53.11
N THR A 458 -6.04 28.37 51.80
CA THR A 458 -5.47 27.26 51.02
C THR A 458 -4.00 27.04 51.38
N ILE A 459 -3.24 28.11 51.61
CA ILE A 459 -1.84 28.06 52.07
C ILE A 459 -1.75 27.45 53.46
N GLU A 460 -2.53 27.93 54.43
CA GLU A 460 -2.55 27.41 55.80
C GLU A 460 -2.92 25.92 55.84
N LYS A 461 -3.98 25.51 55.12
CA LYS A 461 -4.36 24.09 55.02
C LYS A 461 -3.27 23.24 54.38
N LEU A 462 -2.58 23.78 53.39
CA LEU A 462 -1.49 23.11 52.71
C LEU A 462 -0.28 22.97 53.64
N GLU A 463 0.03 24.00 54.43
CA GLU A 463 1.11 23.99 55.42
C GLU A 463 0.86 22.96 56.52
N VAL A 464 -0.34 22.96 57.12
CA VAL A 464 -0.74 21.94 58.13
C VAL A 464 -0.64 20.52 57.58
N LEU A 465 -1.03 20.30 56.32
CA LEU A 465 -0.90 18.98 55.70
C LEU A 465 0.54 18.61 55.39
N LYS A 466 1.39 19.57 55.02
CA LYS A 466 2.81 19.35 54.76
C LYS A 466 3.56 19.03 56.06
N THR A 467 3.37 19.81 57.12
CA THR A 467 4.01 19.57 58.41
C THR A 467 3.62 18.20 58.99
N LYS A 468 2.35 17.81 58.88
CA LYS A 468 1.91 16.46 59.28
C LYS A 468 2.56 15.35 58.44
N ASN A 469 2.69 15.55 57.14
CA ASN A 469 3.37 14.57 56.26
C ASN A 469 4.86 14.48 56.55
N GLU A 470 5.51 15.61 56.84
CA GLU A 470 6.92 15.70 57.23
C GLU A 470 7.15 15.00 58.56
N GLU A 471 6.25 15.15 59.53
CA GLU A 471 6.32 14.46 60.81
C GLU A 471 6.19 12.93 60.65
N ILE A 472 5.23 12.46 59.85
CA ILE A 472 5.11 11.02 59.52
C ILE A 472 6.38 10.52 58.82
N SER A 473 6.90 11.31 57.89
CA SER A 473 8.14 10.98 57.17
C SER A 473 9.32 10.91 58.13
N ARG A 474 9.47 11.86 59.06
CA ARG A 474 10.52 11.91 60.08
C ARG A 474 10.49 10.69 60.98
N VAL A 475 9.32 10.32 61.52
CA VAL A 475 9.16 9.10 62.34
C VAL A 475 9.55 7.85 61.55
N LYS A 476 9.12 7.75 60.29
CA LYS A 476 9.50 6.63 59.41
C LYS A 476 10.99 6.61 59.09
N TYR A 477 11.62 7.78 58.92
CA TYR A 477 13.06 7.90 58.75
C TYR A 477 13.82 7.43 59.99
N GLU A 478 13.39 7.80 61.20
CA GLU A 478 13.97 7.31 62.44
C GLU A 478 13.84 5.78 62.58
N GLU A 479 12.67 5.22 62.25
CA GLU A 479 12.46 3.78 62.17
C GLU A 479 13.40 3.12 61.15
N LEU A 480 13.56 3.74 59.97
CA LEU A 480 14.48 3.26 58.94
C LEU A 480 15.93 3.28 59.43
N GLN A 481 16.38 4.33 60.13
CA GLN A 481 17.74 4.38 60.68
C GLN A 481 17.97 3.30 61.74
N LYS A 482 16.99 3.08 62.64
CA LYS A 482 17.04 1.99 63.61
C LYS A 482 17.12 0.63 62.92
N GLN A 483 16.32 0.39 61.87
CA GLN A 483 16.38 -0.85 61.10
C GLN A 483 17.66 -0.97 60.26
N LYS A 484 18.19 0.14 59.74
CA LYS A 484 19.46 0.20 59.02
C LYS A 484 20.61 -0.28 59.92
N ALA A 485 20.66 0.17 61.18
CA ALA A 485 21.65 -0.28 62.15
C ALA A 485 21.54 -1.79 62.47
N LEU A 486 20.34 -2.37 62.38
CA LEU A 486 20.12 -3.82 62.58
C LEU A 486 20.54 -4.68 61.36
N VAL A 487 20.43 -4.12 60.15
CA VAL A 487 20.74 -4.81 58.88
C VAL A 487 22.20 -4.60 58.47
N LEU A 488 22.78 -3.44 58.78
CA LEU A 488 24.15 -3.04 58.46
C LEU A 488 24.92 -2.85 59.77
N LYS A 489 25.62 -3.91 60.21
CA LYS A 489 26.45 -3.87 61.41
C LYS A 489 27.87 -3.44 61.04
N GLN A 490 28.45 -2.52 61.80
CA GLN A 490 29.88 -2.25 61.71
C GLN A 490 30.64 -3.33 62.47
N VAL A 491 31.61 -3.94 61.81
CA VAL A 491 32.44 -4.98 62.39
C VAL A 491 33.88 -4.74 61.96
N SER A 492 34.86 -5.08 62.79
CA SER A 492 36.27 -4.95 62.40
C SER A 492 36.56 -5.62 61.05
N ILE A 493 37.43 -4.99 60.26
CA ILE A 493 37.91 -5.54 59.01
C ILE A 493 38.50 -6.94 59.21
N VAL A 494 39.17 -7.16 60.35
CA VAL A 494 39.87 -8.39 60.74
C VAL A 494 39.11 -9.16 61.83
N GLU A 495 37.76 -9.12 61.80
CA GLU A 495 36.85 -9.78 62.75
C GLU A 495 37.25 -11.23 63.11
N SER A 496 37.75 -11.99 62.13
CA SER A 496 38.15 -13.39 62.35
C SER A 496 39.34 -13.54 63.29
N ILE A 497 40.30 -12.61 63.23
CA ILE A 497 41.49 -12.62 64.11
C ILE A 497 41.13 -11.97 65.44
N ASP A 498 40.37 -10.87 65.44
CA ASP A 498 39.88 -10.25 66.69
C ASP A 498 39.08 -11.24 67.56
N LYS A 499 38.28 -12.11 66.93
CA LYS A 499 37.57 -13.19 67.65
C LYS A 499 38.49 -14.27 68.19
N LYS A 500 39.57 -14.60 67.47
CA LYS A 500 40.59 -15.54 67.96
C LYS A 500 41.31 -14.93 69.17
N ILE A 501 41.71 -13.66 69.09
CA ILE A 501 42.32 -12.90 70.18
C ILE A 501 41.38 -12.83 71.39
N ALA A 502 40.12 -12.43 71.21
CA ALA A 502 39.15 -12.35 72.30
C ALA A 502 38.85 -13.72 72.95
N LYS A 503 38.83 -14.80 72.16
CA LYS A 503 38.67 -16.18 72.68
C LYS A 503 39.92 -16.64 73.45
N LEU A 504 41.10 -16.24 72.99
CA LEU A 504 42.38 -16.51 73.66
C LEU A 504 42.43 -15.77 75.00
N GLU A 505 42.08 -14.48 75.03
CA GLU A 505 42.00 -13.64 76.23
C GLU A 505 40.99 -14.18 77.26
N ALA A 506 39.84 -14.69 76.81
CA ALA A 506 38.84 -15.28 77.70
C ALA A 506 39.31 -16.57 78.41
N ASN A 507 40.33 -17.24 77.88
CA ASN A 507 40.90 -18.48 78.42
C ASN A 507 42.32 -18.29 78.99
N LYS A 508 42.72 -17.03 79.29
CA LYS A 508 44.08 -16.64 79.67
C LYS A 508 44.68 -17.43 80.83
N GLU A 509 43.86 -17.90 81.78
CA GLU A 509 44.32 -18.63 82.97
C GLU A 509 44.60 -20.13 82.73
N ASN A 510 44.16 -20.70 81.60
CA ASN A 510 44.24 -22.15 81.30
C ASN A 510 45.22 -22.51 80.17
N ILE A 511 46.04 -21.57 79.69
CA ILE A 511 46.93 -21.76 78.53
C ILE A 511 48.37 -21.42 78.92
N GLU A 512 49.26 -22.42 78.99
CA GLU A 512 50.67 -22.23 79.36
C GLU A 512 51.45 -21.32 78.38
N ASN A 513 51.12 -21.35 77.08
CA ASN A 513 51.78 -20.56 76.03
C ASN A 513 50.96 -19.35 75.55
N PHE A 514 50.21 -18.71 76.45
CA PHE A 514 49.31 -17.60 76.10
C PHE A 514 50.03 -16.42 75.41
N ASN A 515 51.16 -15.97 75.96
CA ASN A 515 51.87 -14.78 75.45
C ASN A 515 52.38 -14.99 74.01
N GLU A 516 52.95 -16.16 73.71
CA GLU A 516 53.47 -16.49 72.37
C GLU A 516 52.33 -16.57 71.33
N GLN A 517 51.22 -17.23 71.68
CA GLN A 517 50.05 -17.31 70.78
C GLN A 517 49.36 -15.95 70.58
N TYR A 518 49.35 -15.11 71.62
CA TYR A 518 48.81 -13.76 71.55
C TYR A 518 49.65 -12.86 70.63
N ASP A 519 50.98 -12.89 70.75
CA ASP A 519 51.89 -12.10 69.91
C ASP A 519 51.83 -12.51 68.44
N ILE A 520 51.74 -13.82 68.15
CA ILE A 520 51.53 -14.33 66.78
C ILE A 520 50.22 -13.82 66.20
N LEU A 521 49.11 -13.87 66.96
CA LEU A 521 47.81 -13.40 66.49
C LEU A 521 47.76 -11.86 66.33
N GLN A 522 48.48 -11.11 67.16
CA GLN A 522 48.60 -9.65 67.01
C GLN A 522 49.44 -9.27 65.78
N ALA A 523 50.52 -10.00 65.50
CA ALA A 523 51.29 -9.86 64.27
C ALA A 523 50.43 -10.19 63.03
N GLU A 524 49.72 -11.32 63.04
CA GLU A 524 48.79 -11.74 61.97
C GLU A 524 47.66 -10.71 61.77
N ARG A 525 47.15 -10.12 62.86
CA ARG A 525 46.15 -9.04 62.82
C ARG A 525 46.69 -7.81 62.10
N LYS A 526 47.91 -7.37 62.43
CA LYS A 526 48.54 -6.17 61.86
C LYS A 526 48.83 -6.37 60.38
N GLU A 527 49.45 -7.47 60.00
CA GLU A 527 49.76 -7.83 58.61
C GLU A 527 48.48 -7.89 57.76
N LYS A 528 47.46 -8.60 58.24
CA LYS A 528 46.18 -8.71 57.52
C LYS A 528 45.42 -7.39 57.44
N MET A 529 45.58 -6.50 58.42
CA MET A 529 45.01 -5.15 58.39
C MET A 529 45.69 -4.31 57.30
N GLU A 530 47.03 -4.33 57.22
CA GLU A 530 47.78 -3.63 56.17
C GLU A 530 47.41 -4.14 54.77
N LEU A 531 47.39 -5.46 54.56
CA LEU A 531 46.99 -6.05 53.28
C LEU A 531 45.58 -5.62 52.82
N VAL A 532 44.62 -5.49 53.74
CA VAL A 532 43.27 -5.05 53.39
C VAL A 532 43.21 -3.54 53.13
N LYS A 533 43.97 -2.73 53.89
CA LYS A 533 44.09 -1.29 53.64
C LYS A 533 44.70 -1.04 52.26
N ASP A 534 45.76 -1.74 51.89
CA ASP A 534 46.40 -1.67 50.56
C ASP A 534 45.43 -2.06 49.44
N ALA A 535 44.66 -3.14 49.64
CA ALA A 535 43.62 -3.54 48.70
C ALA A 535 42.50 -2.48 48.53
N TYR A 536 42.16 -1.73 49.58
CA TYR A 536 41.22 -0.61 49.49
C TYR A 536 41.85 0.62 48.84
N TYR A 537 43.11 0.95 49.12
CA TYR A 537 43.85 2.02 48.43
C TYR A 537 43.89 1.77 46.92
N GLY A 538 44.25 0.56 46.48
CA GLY A 538 44.25 0.20 45.06
C GLY A 538 42.86 0.32 44.40
N LYS A 539 41.78 -0.02 45.13
CA LYS A 539 40.39 0.17 44.64
C LYS A 539 40.01 1.65 44.54
N ILE A 540 40.43 2.48 45.50
CA ILE A 540 40.21 3.92 45.50
C ILE A 540 40.92 4.57 44.32
N GLU A 541 42.19 4.23 44.08
CA GLU A 541 42.95 4.73 42.93
C GLU A 541 42.31 4.34 41.60
N ALA A 542 41.93 3.07 41.43
CA ALA A 542 41.23 2.62 40.23
C ALA A 542 39.88 3.33 40.00
N ALA A 543 39.15 3.65 41.07
CA ALA A 543 37.89 4.41 40.97
C ALA A 543 38.12 5.91 40.70
N LYS A 544 39.16 6.51 41.26
CA LYS A 544 39.58 7.90 40.97
C LYS A 544 40.05 8.05 39.53
N ALA A 545 40.83 7.09 39.01
CA ALA A 545 41.25 7.05 37.61
C ALA A 545 40.04 7.05 36.67
N LYS A 546 39.04 6.18 36.91
CA LYS A 546 37.78 6.16 36.13
C LYS A 546 36.99 7.46 36.24
N LEU A 547 37.03 8.14 37.39
CA LEU A 547 36.37 9.43 37.59
C LEU A 547 37.05 10.53 36.76
N ASN A 548 38.39 10.53 36.73
CA ASN A 548 39.19 11.41 35.90
C ASN A 548 38.94 11.16 34.41
N ASP A 549 38.87 9.90 33.95
CA ASP A 549 38.54 9.56 32.56
C ASP A 549 37.17 10.14 32.16
N ILE A 550 36.17 10.01 33.04
CA ILE A 550 34.84 10.59 32.80
C ILE A 550 34.92 12.12 32.74
N GLN A 551 35.72 12.74 33.62
CA GLN A 551 35.90 14.20 33.66
C GLN A 551 36.58 14.70 32.38
N GLU A 552 37.62 14.01 31.91
CA GLU A 552 38.35 14.31 30.68
C GLU A 552 37.47 14.09 29.43
N GLU A 553 36.69 13.01 29.39
CA GLU A 553 35.71 12.77 28.34
C GLU A 553 34.66 13.90 28.30
N THR A 554 34.21 14.35 29.48
CA THR A 554 33.22 15.43 29.62
C THR A 554 33.79 16.76 29.12
N THR A 555 35.01 17.13 29.50
CA THR A 555 35.65 18.38 29.04
C THR A 555 35.95 18.33 27.54
N LYS A 556 36.42 17.19 27.01
CA LYS A 556 36.63 16.99 25.56
C LYS A 556 35.33 17.15 24.76
N LYS A 557 34.23 16.55 25.25
CA LYS A 557 32.89 16.70 24.62
C LYS A 557 32.33 18.11 24.76
N MET A 558 32.55 18.77 25.90
CA MET A 558 32.15 20.15 26.12
C MET A 558 32.84 21.09 25.13
N LYS A 559 34.18 21.02 25.01
CA LYS A 559 34.95 21.79 24.01
C LYS A 559 34.50 21.49 22.57
N LYS A 560 34.21 20.23 22.24
CA LYS A 560 33.77 19.82 20.90
C LYS A 560 32.39 20.36 20.52
N HIS A 561 31.43 20.33 21.44
CA HIS A 561 30.03 20.68 21.17
C HIS A 561 29.67 22.13 21.48
N PHE A 562 30.35 22.74 22.45
CA PHE A 562 30.17 24.12 22.92
C PHE A 562 31.55 24.81 22.98
N PRO A 563 32.20 25.02 21.82
CA PRO A 563 33.45 25.76 21.77
C PRO A 563 33.22 27.20 22.22
N ASP A 564 34.21 27.79 22.89
CA ASP A 564 34.17 29.20 23.22
C ASP A 564 34.38 30.02 21.95
N VAL A 565 33.29 30.65 21.48
CA VAL A 565 33.25 31.39 20.21
C VAL A 565 33.96 32.75 20.35
N LEU A 566 34.26 33.17 21.58
CA LEU A 566 34.92 34.44 21.89
C LEU A 566 36.43 34.28 22.11
N ALA A 567 36.95 33.05 22.08
CA ALA A 567 38.39 32.81 22.21
C ALA A 567 39.14 33.30 20.96
N GLU A 568 40.29 33.95 21.16
CA GLU A 568 41.11 34.53 20.08
C GLU A 568 41.60 33.49 19.05
N ASP A 569 41.70 32.23 19.46
CA ASP A 569 42.11 31.09 18.63
C ASP A 569 40.93 30.38 17.93
N TYR A 570 39.69 30.86 18.10
CA TYR A 570 38.51 30.23 17.51
C TYR A 570 38.43 30.47 16.00
N VAL A 571 38.82 29.46 15.23
CA VAL A 571 38.56 29.42 13.79
C VAL A 571 37.20 28.81 13.54
N ALA A 572 36.25 29.63 13.05
CA ALA A 572 34.94 29.15 12.65
C ALA A 572 35.08 28.11 11.52
N PRO A 573 34.62 26.85 11.71
CA PRO A 573 34.76 25.82 10.68
C PRO A 573 33.90 26.18 9.46
N LYS A 574 34.55 26.48 8.33
CA LYS A 574 33.88 26.70 7.03
C LYS A 574 33.15 25.40 6.62
N GLY A 575 31.90 25.51 6.17
CA GLY A 575 31.18 24.39 5.52
C GLY A 575 30.48 23.37 6.44
N ARG A 576 30.31 23.65 7.74
CA ARG A 576 29.74 22.70 8.73
C ARG A 576 28.34 22.15 8.40
N TRP A 577 27.53 22.90 7.64
CA TRP A 577 26.18 22.47 7.22
C TRP A 577 26.24 21.38 6.15
N ILE A 578 27.08 21.57 5.12
CA ILE A 578 27.36 20.54 4.11
C ILE A 578 28.02 19.36 4.82
N ALA A 579 29.15 19.52 5.49
CA ALA A 579 29.88 18.38 6.10
C ALA A 579 29.07 17.48 7.08
N LYS A 580 28.04 18.00 7.77
CA LYS A 580 27.20 17.20 8.69
C LYS A 580 26.04 16.46 8.02
N LYS A 581 25.47 17.02 6.96
CA LYS A 581 24.31 16.45 6.25
C LYS A 581 24.70 15.88 4.88
N TRP A 582 25.92 16.11 4.42
CA TRP A 582 26.44 15.63 3.13
C TRP A 582 26.49 14.12 3.13
N LYS A 583 26.93 13.42 4.18
CA LYS A 583 26.94 11.93 4.17
C LYS A 583 25.59 11.28 3.83
N PRO A 584 24.46 11.60 4.51
CA PRO A 584 23.16 11.05 4.12
C PRO A 584 22.63 11.62 2.80
N ILE A 585 22.90 12.89 2.49
CA ILE A 585 22.48 13.50 1.20
C ILE A 585 23.24 12.89 0.03
N THR A 586 24.56 12.66 0.15
CA THR A 586 25.39 12.03 -0.88
C THR A 586 25.11 10.56 -1.00
N MET A 587 24.91 9.85 0.11
CA MET A 587 24.54 8.45 0.03
C MET A 587 23.18 8.30 -0.67
N GLY A 588 22.22 9.17 -0.31
CA GLY A 588 20.93 9.25 -0.98
C GLY A 588 21.06 9.62 -2.45
N THR A 589 21.79 10.68 -2.80
CA THR A 589 21.94 11.10 -4.20
C THR A 589 22.79 10.15 -5.02
N ILE A 590 23.80 9.48 -4.45
CA ILE A 590 24.61 8.47 -5.14
C ILE A 590 23.78 7.21 -5.34
N LEU A 591 23.03 6.74 -4.35
CA LEU A 591 22.12 5.60 -4.54
C LEU A 591 21.05 5.94 -5.58
N VAL A 592 20.45 7.12 -5.50
CA VAL A 592 19.46 7.63 -6.45
C VAL A 592 20.03 7.78 -7.86
N SER A 593 21.23 8.37 -8.00
CA SER A 593 21.84 8.61 -9.30
C SER A 593 22.44 7.34 -9.89
N SER A 594 23.04 6.47 -9.08
CA SER A 594 23.56 5.18 -9.52
C SER A 594 22.42 4.24 -9.87
N PHE A 595 21.36 4.20 -9.05
CA PHE A 595 20.14 3.46 -9.40
C PHE A 595 19.52 4.02 -10.67
N SER A 596 19.35 5.34 -10.79
CA SER A 596 18.83 5.99 -12.00
C SER A 596 19.70 5.74 -13.23
N LEU A 597 21.03 5.79 -13.14
CA LEU A 597 21.91 5.52 -14.28
C LEU A 597 21.92 4.04 -14.65
N ILE A 598 21.90 3.13 -13.67
CA ILE A 598 21.83 1.68 -13.89
C ILE A 598 20.45 1.31 -14.46
N THR A 599 19.36 1.91 -13.98
CA THR A 599 18.02 1.67 -14.53
C THR A 599 17.84 2.31 -15.88
N THR A 600 18.39 3.50 -16.13
CA THR A 600 18.35 4.09 -17.49
C THR A 600 19.18 3.24 -18.44
N ALA A 601 20.36 2.77 -18.01
CA ALA A 601 21.16 1.83 -18.80
C ALA A 601 20.41 0.50 -19.02
N TYR A 602 19.75 -0.05 -18.00
CA TYR A 602 18.96 -1.28 -18.12
C TYR A 602 17.74 -1.09 -19.04
N ILE A 603 16.99 0.02 -18.92
CA ILE A 603 15.86 0.35 -19.79
C ILE A 603 16.34 0.58 -21.23
N MET A 604 17.48 1.26 -21.40
CA MET A 604 18.09 1.48 -22.73
C MET A 604 18.74 0.21 -23.30
N ASN A 605 19.09 -0.78 -22.48
CA ASN A 605 19.78 -2.01 -22.89
C ASN A 605 18.85 -3.23 -22.98
N ASN A 606 17.68 -3.22 -22.33
CA ASN A 606 16.56 -4.15 -22.53
C ASN A 606 15.53 -3.53 -23.47
N ILE A 607 15.98 -3.15 -24.67
CA ILE A 607 15.06 -2.94 -25.78
C ILE A 607 14.56 -4.34 -26.13
N TYR A 608 13.25 -4.54 -26.07
CA TYR A 608 12.68 -5.81 -26.50
C TYR A 608 12.87 -5.92 -28.00
N ASP A 609 13.51 -7.00 -28.41
CA ASP A 609 13.83 -7.25 -29.82
C ASP A 609 12.56 -7.61 -30.59
N LEU A 610 11.57 -8.19 -29.91
CA LEU A 610 10.26 -8.54 -30.43
C LEU A 610 9.15 -8.14 -29.46
N VAL A 611 8.06 -7.58 -29.96
CA VAL A 611 6.87 -7.22 -29.18
C VAL A 611 5.65 -7.92 -29.75
N VAL A 612 5.06 -8.79 -28.94
CA VAL A 612 3.93 -9.65 -29.32
C VAL A 612 2.70 -9.22 -28.52
N GLY A 613 1.62 -8.90 -29.22
CA GLY A 613 0.31 -8.66 -28.62
C GLY A 613 -0.59 -9.87 -28.83
N ASN A 614 -1.06 -10.50 -27.77
CA ASN A 614 -1.96 -11.65 -27.86
C ASN A 614 -3.22 -11.44 -27.04
N TRP A 615 -4.35 -12.00 -27.48
CA TRP A 615 -5.57 -12.03 -26.69
C TRP A 615 -5.45 -13.15 -25.66
N GLY A 616 -5.58 -12.85 -24.38
CA GLY A 616 -5.44 -13.85 -23.32
C GLY A 616 -4.06 -14.49 -23.22
N SER A 617 -3.99 -15.69 -22.62
CA SER A 617 -2.77 -16.42 -22.31
C SER A 617 -2.53 -17.60 -23.25
N TYR A 618 -2.70 -17.44 -24.56
CA TYR A 618 -2.64 -18.57 -25.50
C TYR A 618 -1.25 -19.17 -25.76
N ILE A 619 -0.17 -18.57 -25.23
CA ILE A 619 1.18 -19.10 -25.41
C ILE A 619 1.73 -19.42 -24.04
N ASP A 620 2.12 -20.67 -23.84
CA ASP A 620 2.81 -21.12 -22.64
C ASP A 620 4.11 -20.30 -22.41
N MET A 621 4.35 -19.93 -21.16
CA MET A 621 5.47 -19.05 -20.81
C MET A 621 6.84 -19.72 -20.99
N ASP A 622 6.92 -21.05 -20.92
CA ASP A 622 8.14 -21.80 -21.19
C ASP A 622 8.49 -21.76 -22.68
N VAL A 623 7.52 -21.75 -23.60
CA VAL A 623 7.76 -21.55 -25.05
C VAL A 623 8.46 -20.20 -25.29
N ILE A 624 7.93 -19.12 -24.71
CA ILE A 624 8.55 -17.79 -24.80
C ILE A 624 9.95 -17.80 -24.18
N THR A 625 10.09 -18.42 -23.01
CA THR A 625 11.36 -18.46 -22.27
C THR A 625 12.43 -19.27 -23.01
N ASN A 626 12.04 -20.34 -23.70
CA ASN A 626 12.94 -21.19 -24.47
C ASN A 626 13.35 -20.50 -25.78
N PHE A 627 12.42 -19.82 -26.46
CA PHE A 627 12.74 -18.94 -27.59
C PHE A 627 13.76 -17.86 -27.22
N GLU A 628 13.55 -17.15 -26.10
CA GLU A 628 14.50 -16.13 -25.61
C GLU A 628 15.91 -16.71 -25.36
N LYS A 629 16.00 -17.95 -24.84
CA LYS A 629 17.29 -18.62 -24.58
C LYS A 629 17.97 -19.05 -25.87
N GLU A 630 17.23 -19.63 -26.80
CA GLU A 630 17.76 -20.19 -28.05
C GLU A 630 18.25 -19.10 -29.00
N TYR A 631 17.43 -18.06 -29.18
CA TYR A 631 17.73 -16.97 -30.11
C TYR A 631 18.52 -15.82 -29.45
N GLY A 632 18.68 -15.85 -28.12
CA GLY A 632 19.41 -14.82 -27.37
C GLY A 632 18.74 -13.44 -27.40
N VAL A 633 17.41 -13.41 -27.51
CA VAL A 633 16.58 -12.21 -27.67
C VAL A 633 15.66 -12.00 -26.47
N LYS A 634 15.04 -10.81 -26.39
CA LYS A 634 14.00 -10.51 -25.40
C LYS A 634 12.64 -10.21 -26.05
N VAL A 635 11.62 -10.97 -25.65
CA VAL A 635 10.25 -10.85 -26.13
C VAL A 635 9.40 -10.06 -25.12
N ASN A 636 8.69 -9.03 -25.60
CA ASN A 636 7.66 -8.34 -24.85
C ASN A 636 6.31 -8.95 -25.19
N TYR A 637 5.90 -9.95 -24.44
CA TYR A 637 4.58 -10.53 -24.57
C TYR A 637 3.57 -9.67 -23.81
N GLN A 638 2.56 -9.14 -24.51
CA GLN A 638 1.51 -8.32 -23.94
C GLN A 638 0.15 -8.93 -24.21
N GLN A 639 -0.63 -9.04 -23.16
CA GLN A 639 -2.02 -9.45 -23.24
C GLN A 639 -2.92 -8.22 -23.42
N TYR A 640 -4.03 -8.41 -24.13
CA TYR A 640 -5.15 -7.47 -24.18
C TYR A 640 -6.46 -8.22 -23.92
N ASP A 641 -7.48 -7.48 -23.49
CA ASP A 641 -8.74 -8.07 -23.04
C ASP A 641 -9.79 -8.16 -24.16
N SER A 642 -9.66 -7.34 -25.22
CA SER A 642 -10.53 -7.38 -26.40
C SER A 642 -9.80 -6.87 -27.65
N ASN A 643 -10.30 -7.24 -28.83
CA ASN A 643 -9.80 -6.75 -30.12
C ASN A 643 -9.84 -5.21 -30.21
N GLU A 644 -10.84 -4.56 -29.63
CA GLU A 644 -10.95 -3.10 -29.59
C GLU A 644 -9.86 -2.49 -28.70
N SER A 645 -9.51 -3.15 -27.60
CA SER A 645 -8.39 -2.74 -26.74
C SER A 645 -7.07 -2.81 -27.50
N LEU A 646 -6.80 -3.91 -28.21
CA LEU A 646 -5.66 -4.04 -29.11
C LEU A 646 -5.63 -2.92 -30.16
N TYR A 647 -6.73 -2.74 -30.88
CA TYR A 647 -6.87 -1.76 -31.96
C TYR A 647 -6.61 -0.33 -31.46
N ASN A 648 -7.22 0.06 -30.34
CA ASN A 648 -6.99 1.37 -29.72
C ASN A 648 -5.55 1.54 -29.24
N LYS A 649 -4.95 0.48 -28.67
CA LYS A 649 -3.59 0.49 -28.16
C LYS A 649 -2.56 0.59 -29.29
N ASN A 650 -2.84 0.01 -30.47
CA ASN A 650 -1.99 0.09 -31.67
C ASN A 650 -1.71 1.53 -32.14
N TYR A 651 -2.53 2.51 -31.75
CA TYR A 651 -2.24 3.94 -31.99
C TYR A 651 -1.14 4.52 -31.10
N THR A 652 -0.98 3.97 -29.89
CA THR A 652 -0.03 4.46 -28.87
C THR A 652 1.16 3.53 -28.66
N PHE A 653 1.04 2.29 -29.13
CA PHE A 653 1.97 1.19 -28.90
C PHE A 653 2.28 0.51 -30.24
N ASN A 654 3.55 0.20 -30.50
CA ASN A 654 3.95 -0.48 -31.73
C ASN A 654 4.17 -1.97 -31.45
N TYR A 655 3.19 -2.79 -31.81
CA TYR A 655 3.36 -4.23 -31.85
C TYR A 655 4.17 -4.65 -33.08
N ASP A 656 4.99 -5.70 -32.95
CA ASP A 656 5.67 -6.33 -34.09
C ASP A 656 4.80 -7.47 -34.66
N LEU A 657 4.24 -8.29 -33.77
CA LEU A 657 3.28 -9.36 -34.03
C LEU A 657 2.03 -9.14 -33.18
N MET A 658 0.84 -9.38 -33.73
CA MET A 658 -0.44 -9.31 -33.02
C MET A 658 -1.27 -10.57 -33.33
N VAL A 659 -2.19 -10.95 -32.45
CA VAL A 659 -3.08 -12.11 -32.65
C VAL A 659 -4.57 -11.71 -32.60
N PRO A 660 -5.05 -10.81 -33.47
CA PRO A 660 -6.46 -10.44 -33.53
C PRO A 660 -7.33 -11.56 -34.11
N SER A 661 -8.64 -11.45 -33.88
CA SER A 661 -9.62 -12.29 -34.58
C SER A 661 -9.79 -11.88 -36.04
N ASP A 662 -10.32 -12.79 -36.86
CA ASP A 662 -10.66 -12.65 -38.28
C ASP A 662 -11.23 -11.28 -38.71
N TYR A 663 -12.29 -10.79 -38.07
CA TYR A 663 -12.94 -9.52 -38.42
C TYR A 663 -12.02 -8.31 -38.15
N MET A 664 -11.17 -8.42 -37.13
CA MET A 664 -10.22 -7.37 -36.76
C MET A 664 -9.03 -7.37 -37.72
N VAL A 665 -8.61 -8.54 -38.25
CA VAL A 665 -7.68 -8.62 -39.38
C VAL A 665 -8.24 -7.85 -40.58
N GLN A 666 -9.51 -8.09 -40.93
CA GLN A 666 -10.16 -7.42 -42.05
C GLN A 666 -10.17 -5.89 -41.88
N LYS A 667 -10.55 -5.41 -40.70
CA LYS A 667 -10.56 -3.99 -40.37
C LYS A 667 -9.17 -3.36 -40.45
N MET A 668 -8.18 -3.97 -39.80
CA MET A 668 -6.81 -3.46 -39.78
C MET A 668 -6.14 -3.50 -41.16
N GLY A 669 -6.47 -4.52 -41.96
CA GLY A 669 -6.06 -4.64 -43.36
C GLY A 669 -6.64 -3.52 -44.22
N ASN A 670 -7.95 -3.25 -44.13
CA ASN A 670 -8.62 -2.17 -44.85
C ASN A 670 -8.08 -0.77 -44.51
N GLU A 671 -7.57 -0.59 -43.29
CA GLU A 671 -6.92 0.64 -42.84
C GLU A 671 -5.41 0.69 -43.18
N GLY A 672 -4.87 -0.33 -43.83
CA GLY A 672 -3.47 -0.41 -44.24
C GLY A 672 -2.50 -0.47 -43.06
N LEU A 673 -2.91 -1.06 -41.93
CA LEU A 673 -2.11 -1.18 -40.71
C LEU A 673 -1.25 -2.45 -40.66
N LEU A 674 -1.52 -3.42 -41.54
CA LEU A 674 -0.86 -4.73 -41.57
C LEU A 674 0.22 -4.81 -42.65
N GLN A 675 1.22 -5.66 -42.39
CA GLN A 675 2.27 -6.04 -43.33
C GLN A 675 1.85 -7.35 -44.02
N PRO A 676 1.85 -7.44 -45.36
CA PRO A 676 1.60 -8.70 -46.06
C PRO A 676 2.58 -9.80 -45.64
N ILE A 677 2.07 -11.03 -45.50
CA ILE A 677 2.85 -12.21 -45.11
C ILE A 677 3.73 -12.65 -46.28
N LYS A 678 5.01 -12.89 -45.98
CA LYS A 678 5.98 -13.50 -46.88
C LYS A 678 6.02 -14.99 -46.59
N TRP A 679 5.16 -15.74 -47.27
CA TRP A 679 5.04 -17.18 -47.09
C TRP A 679 6.35 -17.94 -47.40
N GLU A 680 7.20 -17.40 -48.29
CA GLU A 680 8.52 -17.96 -48.57
C GLU A 680 9.48 -17.95 -47.36
N CYS A 681 9.17 -17.14 -46.35
CA CYS A 681 9.94 -16.97 -45.11
C CYS A 681 9.39 -17.82 -43.94
N LEU A 682 8.42 -18.69 -44.21
CA LEU A 682 7.82 -19.62 -43.25
C LEU A 682 8.01 -21.07 -43.70
N PRO A 683 9.24 -21.62 -43.65
CA PRO A 683 9.49 -23.00 -44.06
C PRO A 683 8.76 -24.05 -43.21
N THR A 684 8.25 -23.66 -42.04
CA THR A 684 7.47 -24.53 -41.14
C THR A 684 6.05 -24.78 -41.63
N VAL A 685 5.58 -24.04 -42.65
CA VAL A 685 4.23 -24.16 -43.21
C VAL A 685 4.30 -24.52 -44.68
N ASP A 686 3.61 -25.58 -45.10
CA ASP A 686 3.40 -25.86 -46.52
C ASP A 686 2.32 -24.94 -47.07
N SER A 687 2.74 -23.92 -47.81
CA SER A 687 1.85 -22.94 -48.45
C SER A 687 1.65 -23.19 -49.95
N SER A 688 2.12 -24.33 -50.47
CA SER A 688 2.18 -24.60 -51.91
C SER A 688 0.79 -24.68 -52.59
N SER A 689 -0.27 -24.93 -51.84
CA SER A 689 -1.65 -25.04 -52.36
C SER A 689 -2.34 -23.69 -52.59
N TRP A 690 -1.99 -22.63 -51.84
CA TRP A 690 -2.60 -21.29 -51.98
C TRP A 690 -1.62 -20.16 -52.34
N TYR A 691 -0.32 -20.33 -52.13
CA TYR A 691 0.69 -19.29 -52.40
C TYR A 691 1.46 -19.53 -53.71
N ASN A 692 1.39 -18.57 -54.63
CA ASN A 692 2.05 -18.62 -55.94
C ASN A 692 3.21 -17.61 -56.07
N GLY A 693 3.94 -17.34 -54.98
CA GLY A 693 5.01 -16.35 -54.92
C GLY A 693 6.43 -16.89 -55.16
N PRO A 694 7.48 -16.07 -54.91
CA PRO A 694 8.87 -16.50 -55.05
C PRO A 694 9.23 -17.67 -54.12
N SER A 695 10.11 -18.56 -54.57
CA SER A 695 10.47 -19.78 -53.84
C SER A 695 11.60 -19.63 -52.80
N SER A 696 12.16 -18.42 -52.63
CA SER A 696 13.27 -18.17 -51.72
C SER A 696 13.05 -16.91 -50.88
N CYS A 697 13.11 -17.04 -49.55
CA CYS A 697 13.05 -15.92 -48.62
C CYS A 697 14.23 -14.95 -48.82
N ASP A 698 13.94 -13.65 -48.82
CA ASP A 698 14.92 -12.56 -48.88
C ASP A 698 15.50 -12.19 -47.50
N LEU A 699 14.99 -12.79 -46.43
CA LEU A 699 15.46 -12.63 -45.05
C LEU A 699 16.36 -13.81 -44.65
N ASP A 700 17.40 -13.51 -43.88
CA ASP A 700 18.33 -14.50 -43.30
C ASP A 700 17.71 -15.12 -42.03
N ILE A 701 16.79 -16.06 -42.24
CA ILE A 701 16.01 -16.75 -41.20
C ILE A 701 16.77 -17.99 -40.73
N ASN A 702 16.67 -18.31 -39.45
CA ASN A 702 17.24 -19.55 -38.90
C ASN A 702 16.40 -20.74 -39.39
N ASN A 703 16.81 -21.33 -40.52
CA ASN A 703 16.18 -22.52 -41.08
C ASN A 703 16.86 -23.77 -40.53
N ASP A 704 16.10 -24.62 -39.85
CA ASP A 704 16.52 -25.97 -39.51
C ASP A 704 16.24 -26.91 -40.70
N PRO A 705 17.27 -27.47 -41.36
CA PRO A 705 17.08 -28.31 -42.54
C PRO A 705 16.46 -29.69 -42.25
N GLU A 706 16.26 -30.06 -40.97
CA GLU A 706 15.61 -31.33 -40.58
C GLU A 706 14.09 -31.22 -40.38
N TYR A 707 13.50 -30.03 -40.51
CA TYR A 707 12.09 -29.81 -40.19
C TYR A 707 11.14 -30.10 -41.38
N GLU A 708 10.09 -30.89 -41.13
CA GLU A 708 9.02 -31.15 -42.11
C GLU A 708 7.97 -30.03 -42.05
N ALA A 709 7.52 -29.54 -43.21
CA ALA A 709 6.56 -28.46 -43.28
C ALA A 709 5.17 -28.96 -42.87
N ASN A 710 4.49 -28.22 -41.99
CA ASN A 710 3.13 -28.52 -41.56
C ASN A 710 2.11 -27.95 -42.55
N THR A 711 1.11 -28.75 -42.93
CA THR A 711 0.03 -28.29 -43.79
C THR A 711 -1.06 -27.62 -42.94
N ILE A 712 -1.53 -26.43 -43.35
CA ILE A 712 -2.72 -25.81 -42.76
C ILE A 712 -3.95 -26.50 -43.34
N ASN A 713 -4.96 -26.77 -42.51
CA ASN A 713 -6.21 -27.39 -42.93
C ASN A 713 -6.83 -26.69 -44.16
N GLU A 714 -7.23 -27.48 -45.17
CA GLU A 714 -7.71 -26.93 -46.44
C GLU A 714 -9.06 -26.21 -46.32
N ALA A 715 -9.97 -26.69 -45.46
CA ALA A 715 -11.27 -26.06 -45.25
C ALA A 715 -11.12 -24.67 -44.64
N LEU A 716 -10.20 -24.53 -43.67
CA LEU A 716 -9.85 -23.25 -43.06
C LEU A 716 -9.33 -22.24 -44.08
N VAL A 717 -8.46 -22.65 -45.00
CA VAL A 717 -7.89 -21.74 -46.02
C VAL A 717 -8.93 -21.38 -47.09
N ASN A 718 -9.63 -22.38 -47.63
CA ASN A 718 -10.47 -22.21 -48.81
C ASN A 718 -11.86 -21.65 -48.51
N GLU A 719 -12.44 -21.99 -47.37
CA GLU A 719 -13.83 -21.61 -47.04
C GLU A 719 -13.86 -20.42 -46.07
N VAL A 720 -12.98 -20.38 -45.08
CA VAL A 720 -13.01 -19.35 -44.02
C VAL A 720 -12.15 -18.14 -44.39
N MET A 721 -10.86 -18.35 -44.66
CA MET A 721 -9.91 -17.25 -44.88
C MET A 721 -10.10 -16.56 -46.24
N ALA A 722 -10.56 -17.30 -47.26
CA ALA A 722 -10.82 -16.77 -48.60
C ALA A 722 -12.08 -15.88 -48.66
N ASP A 723 -13.09 -16.12 -47.82
CA ASP A 723 -14.32 -15.30 -47.78
C ASP A 723 -14.06 -13.89 -47.18
N ILE A 724 -13.02 -13.75 -46.35
CA ILE A 724 -12.66 -12.48 -45.72
C ILE A 724 -11.89 -11.59 -46.69
N LYS A 725 -12.62 -10.72 -47.38
CA LYS A 725 -12.07 -9.77 -48.36
C LYS A 725 -11.49 -8.52 -47.72
N ILE A 726 -10.26 -8.17 -48.08
CA ILE A 726 -9.54 -6.98 -47.64
C ILE A 726 -9.32 -6.07 -48.84
N THR A 727 -9.82 -4.83 -48.74
CA THR A 727 -9.66 -3.79 -49.76
C THR A 727 -8.44 -2.94 -49.41
N ASP A 728 -7.30 -3.19 -50.04
CA ASP A 728 -6.07 -2.39 -49.88
C ASP A 728 -5.78 -1.57 -51.15
N GLU A 729 -4.87 -0.58 -51.06
CA GLU A 729 -4.43 0.29 -52.17
C GLU A 729 -3.85 -0.50 -53.36
N GLU A 730 -3.47 -1.78 -53.17
CA GLU A 730 -2.86 -2.68 -54.15
C GLU A 730 -3.84 -3.65 -54.85
N GLY A 731 -5.13 -3.66 -54.48
CA GLY A 731 -6.16 -4.52 -55.09
C GLY A 731 -6.94 -5.36 -54.07
N ASP A 732 -7.83 -6.24 -54.56
CA ASP A 732 -8.60 -7.17 -53.74
C ASP A 732 -7.69 -8.29 -53.23
N LYS A 733 -7.45 -8.31 -51.91
CA LYS A 733 -6.70 -9.35 -51.19
C LYS A 733 -7.63 -10.06 -50.20
N THR A 734 -7.18 -11.16 -49.63
CA THR A 734 -7.92 -11.98 -48.66
C THR A 734 -7.21 -12.00 -47.30
N ALA A 735 -7.83 -12.54 -46.26
CA ALA A 735 -7.22 -12.60 -44.93
C ALA A 735 -5.89 -13.39 -44.93
N ILE A 736 -5.76 -14.43 -45.74
CA ILE A 736 -4.52 -15.25 -45.83
C ILE A 736 -3.32 -14.46 -46.37
N ASP A 737 -3.54 -13.32 -47.06
CA ASP A 737 -2.45 -12.47 -47.55
C ASP A 737 -1.80 -11.65 -46.42
N TYR A 738 -2.52 -11.41 -45.33
CA TYR A 738 -2.09 -10.55 -44.21
C TYR A 738 -1.96 -11.28 -42.89
N SER A 739 -2.35 -12.55 -42.83
CA SER A 739 -2.45 -13.28 -41.58
C SER A 739 -2.16 -14.76 -41.72
N ILE A 740 -1.69 -15.34 -40.63
CA ILE A 740 -1.41 -16.77 -40.47
C ILE A 740 -2.41 -17.28 -39.44
N PRO A 741 -3.28 -18.24 -39.78
CA PRO A 741 -4.18 -18.85 -38.81
C PRO A 741 -3.38 -19.37 -37.61
N TYR A 742 -3.88 -19.11 -36.40
CA TYR A 742 -3.19 -19.44 -35.15
C TYR A 742 -4.01 -20.39 -34.28
N ILE A 743 -5.28 -20.10 -34.05
CA ILE A 743 -6.24 -20.97 -33.36
C ILE A 743 -7.52 -20.99 -34.19
N TRP A 744 -8.19 -22.15 -34.21
CA TRP A 744 -9.40 -22.38 -34.96
C TRP A 744 -10.43 -23.11 -34.10
N GLY A 745 -11.72 -22.85 -34.35
CA GLY A 745 -12.80 -23.62 -33.76
C GLY A 745 -14.16 -23.19 -34.29
N ASP A 746 -15.20 -23.80 -33.73
CA ASP A 746 -16.59 -23.50 -34.04
C ASP A 746 -17.45 -23.43 -32.77
N VAL A 747 -18.70 -22.96 -32.91
CA VAL A 747 -19.65 -22.89 -31.79
C VAL A 747 -20.55 -24.14 -31.81
N ARG A 748 -20.62 -24.87 -30.70
CA ARG A 748 -21.37 -26.15 -30.61
C ARG A 748 -22.43 -26.13 -29.53
N PHE A 749 -23.45 -26.98 -29.70
CA PHE A 749 -24.34 -27.34 -28.60
C PHE A 749 -23.62 -28.27 -27.65
N VAL A 750 -23.82 -28.08 -26.34
CA VAL A 750 -23.42 -29.03 -25.31
C VAL A 750 -24.65 -29.40 -24.50
N PHE A 751 -25.04 -30.67 -24.55
CA PHE A 751 -26.19 -31.21 -23.83
C PHE A 751 -25.75 -31.92 -22.55
N ASN A 752 -26.43 -31.65 -21.44
CA ASN A 752 -26.15 -32.33 -20.18
C ASN A 752 -26.77 -33.74 -20.18
N THR A 753 -25.91 -34.77 -20.23
CA THR A 753 -26.34 -36.19 -20.31
C THR A 753 -26.96 -36.68 -18.99
N THR A 754 -26.67 -36.01 -17.87
CA THR A 754 -27.20 -36.37 -16.55
C THR A 754 -28.69 -36.05 -16.40
N ASN A 755 -29.22 -35.12 -17.21
CA ASN A 755 -30.64 -34.78 -17.18
C ASN A 755 -31.47 -35.76 -18.03
N SER A 756 -32.03 -36.79 -17.38
CA SER A 756 -32.85 -37.80 -18.08
C SER A 756 -34.09 -37.23 -18.78
N SER A 757 -34.66 -36.12 -18.29
CA SER A 757 -35.80 -35.46 -18.93
C SER A 757 -35.41 -34.82 -20.25
N LEU A 758 -34.25 -34.15 -20.28
CA LEU A 758 -33.69 -33.57 -21.50
C LEU A 758 -33.39 -34.66 -22.52
N MET A 759 -32.64 -35.70 -22.11
CA MET A 759 -32.26 -36.79 -23.02
C MET A 759 -33.47 -37.51 -23.62
N THR A 760 -34.50 -37.79 -22.81
CA THR A 760 -35.76 -38.38 -23.32
C THR A 760 -36.42 -37.48 -24.37
N TRP A 761 -36.39 -36.17 -24.15
CA TRP A 761 -36.97 -35.20 -25.08
C TRP A 761 -36.17 -35.08 -26.38
N LEU A 762 -34.83 -35.11 -26.31
CA LEU A 762 -33.96 -35.09 -27.49
C LEU A 762 -34.10 -36.37 -28.33
N ILE A 763 -34.26 -37.53 -27.69
CA ILE A 763 -34.53 -38.81 -28.36
C ILE A 763 -35.89 -38.80 -29.07
N ASP A 764 -36.96 -38.32 -28.42
CA ASP A 764 -38.29 -38.20 -29.03
C ASP A 764 -38.28 -37.25 -30.25
N LYS A 765 -37.43 -36.24 -30.22
CA LYS A 765 -37.19 -35.31 -31.33
C LYS A 765 -36.33 -35.90 -32.45
N GLY A 766 -35.66 -37.03 -32.22
CA GLY A 766 -34.72 -37.65 -33.16
C GLY A 766 -33.32 -37.01 -33.17
N VAL A 767 -33.06 -36.03 -32.30
CA VAL A 767 -31.79 -35.29 -32.21
C VAL A 767 -30.68 -36.13 -31.58
N VAL A 768 -31.04 -37.06 -30.68
CA VAL A 768 -30.10 -37.99 -30.05
C VAL A 768 -30.51 -39.43 -30.35
N LYS A 769 -29.55 -40.26 -30.72
CA LYS A 769 -29.70 -41.70 -30.94
C LYS A 769 -28.92 -42.48 -29.88
N THR A 770 -29.40 -43.67 -29.54
CA THR A 770 -28.65 -44.62 -28.70
C THR A 770 -27.77 -45.50 -29.61
N SER A 771 -26.48 -45.60 -29.29
CA SER A 771 -25.51 -46.43 -29.98
C SER A 771 -25.04 -47.58 -29.09
N ASP A 772 -24.85 -48.76 -29.68
CA ASP A 772 -24.26 -49.94 -29.04
C ASP A 772 -22.75 -50.06 -29.36
N ASP A 773 -22.13 -49.00 -29.89
CA ASP A 773 -20.71 -48.96 -30.27
C ASP A 773 -19.80 -48.78 -29.03
N PRO A 774 -18.84 -49.69 -28.77
CA PRO A 774 -17.90 -49.58 -27.65
C PRO A 774 -17.04 -48.30 -27.65
N ILE A 775 -16.88 -47.64 -28.81
CA ILE A 775 -16.11 -46.38 -28.92
C ILE A 775 -16.87 -45.20 -28.27
N HIS A 776 -18.17 -45.34 -28.03
CA HIS A 776 -19.04 -44.33 -27.43
C HIS A 776 -19.59 -44.76 -26.05
N ASP A 777 -18.92 -45.69 -25.36
CA ASP A 777 -19.33 -46.14 -24.01
C ASP A 777 -19.25 -44.97 -23.01
N ASP A 778 -18.28 -44.06 -23.19
CA ASP A 778 -18.04 -42.89 -22.35
C ASP A 778 -19.23 -41.91 -22.31
N THR A 779 -20.08 -41.83 -23.34
CA THR A 779 -21.24 -40.91 -23.39
C THR A 779 -22.54 -41.53 -22.88
N ASN A 780 -22.48 -42.62 -22.12
CA ASN A 780 -23.63 -43.45 -21.76
C ASN A 780 -24.38 -44.01 -22.99
N GLY A 781 -23.67 -44.21 -24.11
CA GLY A 781 -24.22 -44.75 -25.35
C GLY A 781 -25.09 -43.77 -26.15
N TYR A 782 -24.94 -42.45 -25.99
CA TYR A 782 -25.67 -41.43 -26.76
C TYR A 782 -24.81 -40.78 -27.85
N ILE A 783 -25.40 -40.57 -29.03
CA ILE A 783 -24.79 -39.86 -30.18
C ILE A 783 -25.78 -38.81 -30.70
N VAL A 784 -25.29 -37.62 -31.05
CA VAL A 784 -26.10 -36.56 -31.68
C VAL A 784 -26.25 -36.83 -33.18
N ASP A 785 -27.46 -36.72 -33.70
CA ASP A 785 -27.75 -36.74 -35.13
C ASP A 785 -27.75 -35.31 -35.67
N GLU A 786 -26.56 -34.81 -36.06
CA GLU A 786 -26.32 -33.42 -36.50
C GLU A 786 -27.25 -32.98 -37.64
N ALA A 787 -27.56 -33.88 -38.58
CA ALA A 787 -28.51 -33.65 -39.68
C ALA A 787 -29.95 -33.32 -39.23
N SER A 788 -30.31 -33.66 -37.99
CA SER A 788 -31.61 -33.36 -37.37
C SER A 788 -31.54 -32.23 -36.34
N LEU A 789 -30.32 -31.84 -35.95
CA LEU A 789 -30.08 -30.78 -34.98
C LEU A 789 -30.25 -29.41 -35.65
N SER A 790 -31.11 -28.56 -35.07
CA SER A 790 -31.39 -27.21 -35.56
C SER A 790 -31.19 -26.18 -34.46
N TRP A 791 -30.72 -24.98 -34.80
CA TRP A 791 -30.66 -23.84 -33.87
C TRP A 791 -32.02 -23.48 -33.27
N SER A 792 -33.13 -23.79 -33.96
CA SER A 792 -34.49 -23.61 -33.44
C SER A 792 -34.75 -24.36 -32.12
N LEU A 793 -33.97 -25.42 -31.83
CA LEU A 793 -34.01 -26.19 -30.58
C LEU A 793 -33.81 -25.31 -29.34
N LEU A 794 -33.02 -24.23 -29.43
CA LEU A 794 -32.81 -23.31 -28.31
C LEU A 794 -34.13 -22.66 -27.87
N TRP A 795 -34.97 -22.23 -28.82
CA TRP A 795 -36.27 -21.64 -28.52
C TRP A 795 -37.24 -22.67 -27.94
N GLU A 796 -37.21 -23.91 -28.45
CA GLU A 796 -38.06 -24.98 -27.92
C GLU A 796 -37.66 -25.38 -26.49
N ALA A 797 -36.36 -25.51 -26.25
CA ALA A 797 -35.80 -25.86 -24.95
C ALA A 797 -36.09 -24.75 -23.92
N ALA A 798 -35.89 -23.49 -24.30
CA ALA A 798 -36.23 -22.33 -23.48
C ALA A 798 -37.72 -22.32 -23.10
N ASN A 799 -38.62 -22.56 -24.04
CA ASN A 799 -40.07 -22.60 -23.81
C ASN A 799 -40.52 -23.80 -22.96
N LYS A 800 -39.80 -24.91 -23.00
CA LYS A 800 -40.02 -26.07 -22.13
C LYS A 800 -39.51 -25.88 -20.70
N GLY A 801 -38.72 -24.84 -20.45
CA GLY A 801 -38.19 -24.52 -19.13
C GLY A 801 -36.84 -25.15 -18.82
N TYR A 802 -36.11 -25.66 -19.82
CA TYR A 802 -34.74 -26.15 -19.63
C TYR A 802 -33.77 -24.98 -19.41
N ASN A 803 -32.75 -25.17 -18.59
CA ASN A 803 -31.74 -24.18 -18.29
C ASN A 803 -30.75 -24.05 -19.45
N LEU A 804 -30.79 -22.91 -20.16
CA LEU A 804 -29.89 -22.63 -21.27
C LEU A 804 -28.73 -21.75 -20.81
N ALA A 805 -27.51 -22.13 -21.17
CA ALA A 805 -26.29 -21.35 -20.92
C ALA A 805 -25.66 -20.95 -22.26
N LEU A 806 -25.85 -19.69 -22.68
CA LEU A 806 -25.41 -19.20 -23.98
C LEU A 806 -24.14 -18.34 -23.85
N ASN A 807 -23.26 -18.41 -24.84
CA ASN A 807 -22.12 -17.49 -25.01
C ASN A 807 -22.58 -16.02 -25.09
N GLU A 808 -21.82 -15.10 -24.49
CA GLU A 808 -22.10 -13.65 -24.47
C GLU A 808 -21.76 -12.87 -25.73
N ASP A 809 -21.03 -13.46 -26.69
CA ASP A 809 -20.70 -12.80 -27.95
C ASP A 809 -21.99 -12.45 -28.73
N PRO A 810 -22.26 -11.15 -28.99
CA PRO A 810 -23.41 -10.71 -29.76
C PRO A 810 -23.52 -11.39 -31.13
N LYS A 811 -22.38 -11.66 -31.79
CA LYS A 811 -22.35 -12.29 -33.11
C LYS A 811 -22.82 -13.73 -33.05
N ASN A 812 -22.37 -14.50 -32.06
CA ASN A 812 -22.82 -15.88 -31.86
C ASN A 812 -24.32 -15.92 -31.52
N VAL A 813 -24.80 -15.03 -30.65
CA VAL A 813 -26.23 -14.99 -30.29
C VAL A 813 -27.11 -14.63 -31.48
N PHE A 814 -26.69 -13.67 -32.30
CA PHE A 814 -27.41 -13.31 -33.52
C PHE A 814 -27.30 -14.37 -34.60
N MET A 815 -26.17 -15.08 -34.70
CA MET A 815 -26.01 -16.22 -35.60
C MET A 815 -27.09 -17.27 -35.36
N TYR A 816 -27.41 -17.64 -34.11
CA TYR A 816 -28.49 -18.60 -33.83
C TYR A 816 -29.80 -18.21 -34.51
N ALA A 817 -30.10 -16.89 -34.52
CA ALA A 817 -31.30 -16.35 -35.13
C ALA A 817 -31.18 -16.23 -36.66
N PHE A 818 -30.01 -15.86 -37.20
CA PHE A 818 -29.79 -15.83 -38.65
C PHE A 818 -29.86 -17.23 -39.26
N GLU A 819 -29.19 -18.21 -38.66
CA GLU A 819 -29.26 -19.60 -39.06
C GLU A 819 -30.68 -20.16 -38.97
N LYS A 820 -31.41 -19.84 -37.90
CA LYS A 820 -32.84 -20.18 -37.75
C LYS A 820 -33.70 -19.58 -38.86
N LEU A 821 -33.49 -18.31 -39.22
CA LEU A 821 -34.36 -17.59 -40.15
C LEU A 821 -33.99 -17.82 -41.63
N TYR A 822 -32.70 -17.92 -41.92
CA TYR A 822 -32.13 -17.72 -43.25
C TYR A 822 -31.06 -18.77 -43.63
N GLY A 823 -30.58 -19.61 -42.68
CA GLY A 823 -29.51 -20.58 -42.94
C GLY A 823 -28.17 -19.97 -43.30
N ASN A 824 -27.84 -18.85 -42.68
CA ASN A 824 -26.53 -18.25 -42.83
C ASN A 824 -26.07 -17.59 -41.53
N VAL A 825 -24.75 -17.55 -41.33
CA VAL A 825 -24.15 -17.07 -40.08
C VAL A 825 -24.30 -15.55 -39.92
N LYS A 826 -24.44 -14.82 -41.04
CA LYS A 826 -24.40 -13.34 -41.12
C LYS A 826 -25.42 -12.80 -42.14
N PRO A 827 -25.79 -11.50 -42.07
CA PRO A 827 -26.71 -10.93 -43.06
C PRO A 827 -26.05 -10.75 -44.45
N GLU A 828 -26.72 -11.21 -45.50
CA GLU A 828 -26.21 -11.21 -46.89
C GLU A 828 -26.83 -10.09 -47.77
N ASP A 829 -26.12 -9.69 -48.82
CA ASP A 829 -26.59 -8.70 -49.80
C ASP A 829 -27.68 -9.25 -50.73
N SER A 830 -28.69 -8.43 -50.96
CA SER A 830 -29.92 -8.81 -51.64
C SER A 830 -29.71 -9.03 -53.15
N SER A 831 -29.53 -10.29 -53.55
CA SER A 831 -29.88 -10.74 -54.90
C SER A 831 -30.69 -12.04 -54.97
N GLU A 832 -30.77 -12.80 -53.87
CA GLU A 832 -31.52 -14.07 -53.82
C GLU A 832 -32.54 -14.17 -52.67
N VAL A 833 -32.70 -13.11 -51.87
CA VAL A 833 -33.39 -13.16 -50.57
C VAL A 833 -34.49 -12.11 -50.48
N ASN A 834 -35.77 -12.47 -50.62
CA ASN A 834 -37.02 -11.77 -50.22
C ASN A 834 -37.10 -10.21 -50.25
N GLY A 835 -36.19 -9.50 -50.93
CA GLY A 835 -36.06 -8.04 -50.96
C GLY A 835 -35.62 -7.35 -49.65
N LEU A 836 -35.15 -8.08 -48.63
CA LEU A 836 -34.77 -7.49 -47.34
C LEU A 836 -33.33 -6.96 -47.35
N SER A 837 -33.14 -5.72 -46.90
CA SER A 837 -31.81 -5.16 -46.63
C SER A 837 -31.13 -5.84 -45.43
N LYS A 838 -29.79 -5.85 -45.38
CA LYS A 838 -29.01 -6.37 -44.23
C LYS A 838 -29.52 -5.86 -42.89
N LYS A 839 -29.86 -4.56 -42.80
CA LYS A 839 -30.42 -3.96 -41.59
C LYS A 839 -31.77 -4.57 -41.18
N GLN A 840 -32.65 -4.85 -42.15
CA GLN A 840 -33.94 -5.48 -41.87
C GLN A 840 -33.78 -6.95 -41.46
N GLN A 841 -32.76 -7.63 -41.97
CA GLN A 841 -32.39 -8.98 -41.51
C GLN A 841 -31.93 -8.93 -40.04
N VAL A 842 -31.08 -7.97 -39.66
CA VAL A 842 -30.67 -7.74 -38.26
C VAL A 842 -31.88 -7.44 -37.37
N ASP A 843 -32.82 -6.59 -37.81
CA ASP A 843 -34.02 -6.26 -37.04
C ASP A 843 -34.90 -7.51 -36.79
N ALA A 844 -35.01 -8.39 -37.78
CA ALA A 844 -35.75 -9.65 -37.65
C ALA A 844 -35.04 -10.62 -36.70
N ALA A 845 -33.72 -10.78 -36.83
CA ALA A 845 -32.91 -11.59 -35.92
C ALA A 845 -32.96 -11.05 -34.48
N ALA A 846 -32.89 -9.73 -34.28
CA ALA A 846 -33.02 -9.11 -32.96
C ALA A 846 -34.38 -9.41 -32.31
N ALA A 847 -35.46 -9.46 -33.08
CA ALA A 847 -36.77 -9.86 -32.59
C ALA A 847 -36.76 -11.33 -32.11
N GLU A 848 -36.15 -12.24 -32.87
CA GLU A 848 -35.99 -13.64 -32.50
C GLU A 848 -35.11 -13.82 -31.26
N VAL A 849 -33.95 -13.18 -31.20
CA VAL A 849 -33.04 -13.18 -30.03
C VAL A 849 -33.78 -12.67 -28.79
N LYS A 850 -34.59 -11.63 -28.92
CA LYS A 850 -35.42 -11.14 -27.82
C LYS A 850 -36.42 -12.18 -27.31
N THR A 851 -37.00 -13.00 -28.19
CA THR A 851 -37.87 -14.11 -27.76
C THR A 851 -37.10 -15.24 -27.10
N LEU A 852 -35.89 -15.55 -27.58
CA LEU A 852 -35.01 -16.57 -26.98
C LEU A 852 -34.59 -16.18 -25.56
N LEU A 853 -34.23 -14.91 -25.36
CA LEU A 853 -33.73 -14.41 -24.08
C LEU A 853 -34.81 -13.97 -23.09
N ALA A 854 -36.08 -14.00 -23.49
CA ALA A 854 -37.20 -13.59 -22.64
C ALA A 854 -37.46 -14.51 -21.43
N PRO A 855 -37.33 -15.86 -21.53
CA PRO A 855 -37.49 -16.76 -20.39
C PRO A 855 -36.34 -16.63 -19.37
N LYS A 856 -36.66 -16.78 -18.08
CA LYS A 856 -35.68 -16.64 -16.98
C LYS A 856 -34.63 -17.75 -16.91
N ASN A 857 -34.96 -18.90 -17.48
CA ASN A 857 -34.11 -20.08 -17.58
C ASN A 857 -33.06 -19.98 -18.70
N VAL A 858 -32.98 -18.86 -19.42
CA VAL A 858 -31.95 -18.64 -20.44
C VAL A 858 -30.94 -17.62 -19.92
N GLY A 859 -29.71 -18.05 -19.67
CA GLY A 859 -28.59 -17.23 -19.25
C GLY A 859 -27.65 -16.87 -20.40
N ILE A 860 -26.90 -15.79 -20.24
CA ILE A 860 -25.80 -15.40 -21.12
C ILE A 860 -24.56 -15.29 -20.24
N TYR A 861 -23.46 -15.92 -20.63
CA TYR A 861 -22.26 -16.07 -19.83
C TYR A 861 -21.01 -15.84 -20.69
N GLY A 862 -20.03 -15.13 -20.14
CA GLY A 862 -18.66 -15.05 -20.68
C GLY A 862 -17.82 -16.21 -20.16
N ASP A 863 -16.66 -15.93 -19.55
CA ASP A 863 -15.73 -16.94 -19.02
C ASP A 863 -16.39 -17.95 -18.05
N GLN A 864 -17.41 -17.52 -17.29
CA GLN A 864 -18.17 -18.36 -16.35
C GLN A 864 -18.94 -19.51 -17.03
N LEU A 865 -19.06 -19.50 -18.36
CA LEU A 865 -19.73 -20.56 -19.12
C LEU A 865 -19.01 -21.90 -18.97
N ILE A 866 -17.67 -21.89 -18.96
CA ILE A 866 -16.83 -23.07 -18.80
C ILE A 866 -17.08 -23.71 -17.43
N ASP A 867 -17.08 -22.92 -16.36
CA ASP A 867 -17.34 -23.40 -14.99
C ASP A 867 -18.75 -23.98 -14.84
N LYS A 868 -19.76 -23.32 -15.41
CA LYS A 868 -21.14 -23.84 -15.40
C LYS A 868 -21.25 -25.19 -16.07
N VAL A 869 -20.55 -25.38 -17.20
CA VAL A 869 -20.55 -26.64 -17.93
C VAL A 869 -19.80 -27.72 -17.14
N ALA A 870 -18.64 -27.41 -16.58
CA ALA A 870 -17.87 -28.34 -15.76
C ALA A 870 -18.62 -28.82 -14.51
N ILE A 871 -19.35 -27.91 -13.84
CA ILE A 871 -20.15 -28.23 -12.64
C ILE A 871 -21.45 -28.99 -12.99
N GLY A 872 -21.92 -28.88 -14.25
CA GLY A 872 -23.19 -29.46 -14.68
C GLY A 872 -24.42 -28.58 -14.40
N ASP A 873 -24.25 -27.28 -14.14
CA ASP A 873 -25.34 -26.32 -13.89
C ASP A 873 -25.92 -25.73 -15.19
N TYR A 874 -26.36 -26.63 -16.07
CA TYR A 874 -26.98 -26.34 -17.36
C TYR A 874 -27.77 -27.55 -17.86
N ASP A 875 -28.74 -27.34 -18.74
CA ASP A 875 -29.35 -28.42 -19.54
C ASP A 875 -28.82 -28.39 -20.97
N VAL A 876 -28.81 -27.20 -21.58
CA VAL A 876 -28.29 -26.96 -22.93
C VAL A 876 -27.35 -25.76 -22.89
N ALA A 877 -26.08 -25.97 -23.20
CA ALA A 877 -25.11 -24.90 -23.35
C ALA A 877 -24.75 -24.69 -24.82
N VAL A 878 -24.29 -23.49 -25.15
CA VAL A 878 -23.74 -23.17 -26.47
C VAL A 878 -22.42 -22.44 -26.26
N MET A 879 -21.32 -23.09 -26.62
CA MET A 879 -19.95 -22.62 -26.36
C MET A 879 -19.00 -23.04 -27.47
N TYR A 880 -17.78 -22.51 -27.47
CA TYR A 880 -16.77 -22.90 -28.45
C TYR A 880 -16.32 -24.35 -28.23
N ASN A 881 -16.00 -25.08 -29.29
CA ASN A 881 -15.58 -26.48 -29.21
C ASN A 881 -14.37 -26.68 -28.28
N GLY A 882 -13.36 -25.80 -28.34
CA GLY A 882 -12.22 -25.84 -27.43
C GLY A 882 -12.62 -25.67 -25.96
N ASP A 883 -13.49 -24.70 -25.67
CA ASP A 883 -14.02 -24.49 -24.31
C ASP A 883 -14.84 -25.71 -23.84
N ALA A 884 -15.56 -26.38 -24.74
CA ALA A 884 -16.33 -27.58 -24.42
C ALA A 884 -15.43 -28.78 -24.11
N ILE A 885 -14.36 -28.98 -24.89
CA ILE A 885 -13.32 -30.00 -24.63
C ILE A 885 -12.70 -29.75 -23.26
N TRP A 886 -12.32 -28.51 -22.98
CA TRP A 886 -11.69 -28.14 -21.72
C TRP A 886 -12.64 -28.27 -20.52
N ALA A 887 -13.88 -27.78 -20.63
CA ALA A 887 -14.87 -27.86 -19.54
C ALA A 887 -15.25 -29.30 -19.17
N LEU A 888 -15.13 -30.24 -20.11
CA LEU A 888 -15.51 -31.65 -19.94
C LEU A 888 -14.31 -32.59 -19.79
N SER A 889 -13.08 -32.06 -19.79
CA SER A 889 -11.86 -32.82 -19.53
C SER A 889 -11.69 -33.16 -18.05
N GLU A 890 -10.93 -34.21 -17.74
CA GLU A 890 -10.66 -34.62 -16.35
C GLU A 890 -9.77 -33.63 -15.59
N ASP A 891 -8.93 -32.88 -16.30
CA ASP A 891 -7.95 -31.96 -15.71
C ASP A 891 -8.55 -30.60 -15.32
N TYR A 892 -9.79 -30.32 -15.71
CA TYR A 892 -10.44 -29.05 -15.41
C TYR A 892 -11.09 -29.03 -14.02
N GLU A 893 -10.52 -28.23 -13.12
CA GLU A 893 -11.15 -27.88 -11.84
C GLU A 893 -11.88 -26.53 -11.96
N PRO A 894 -13.23 -26.49 -11.84
CA PRO A 894 -13.99 -25.25 -11.95
C PRO A 894 -13.57 -24.24 -10.87
N GLU A 895 -13.44 -22.96 -11.27
CA GLU A 895 -13.10 -21.88 -10.34
C GLU A 895 -14.29 -21.66 -9.39
N GLY A 896 -14.19 -22.17 -8.16
CA GLY A 896 -15.29 -22.12 -7.19
C GLY A 896 -15.84 -20.70 -6.98
N ASP A 897 -17.10 -20.50 -7.35
CA ASP A 897 -17.82 -19.22 -7.22
C ASP A 897 -17.89 -18.74 -5.76
N GLU A 898 -17.72 -17.41 -5.58
CA GLU A 898 -17.86 -16.66 -4.33
C GLU A 898 -19.33 -16.49 -3.86
N ASP A 899 -20.27 -17.30 -4.35
CA ASP A 899 -21.69 -17.18 -3.99
C ASP A 899 -22.06 -18.04 -2.76
N GLU A 900 -22.31 -17.37 -1.63
CA GLU A 900 -22.66 -17.93 -0.31
C GLU A 900 -23.94 -18.81 -0.24
N ASP A 901 -24.60 -19.13 -1.35
CA ASP A 901 -25.92 -19.81 -1.36
C ASP A 901 -25.99 -21.13 -2.16
N ALA A 902 -24.88 -21.68 -2.66
CA ALA A 902 -24.87 -23.05 -3.18
C ALA A 902 -24.85 -24.09 -2.03
N PRO A 903 -25.77 -25.07 -1.97
CA PRO A 903 -25.70 -26.11 -0.95
C PRO A 903 -24.42 -26.92 -1.14
N ALA A 904 -23.57 -26.95 -0.11
CA ALA A 904 -22.38 -27.79 -0.06
C ALA A 904 -22.75 -29.24 -0.44
N VAL A 905 -22.22 -29.71 -1.56
CA VAL A 905 -22.22 -31.13 -1.88
C VAL A 905 -21.24 -31.77 -0.89
N GLU A 906 -21.78 -32.46 0.12
CA GLU A 906 -20.97 -33.32 0.98
C GLU A 906 -20.45 -34.48 0.12
N GLU A 907 -19.15 -34.50 -0.19
CA GLU A 907 -18.48 -35.71 -0.64
C GLU A 907 -18.56 -36.74 0.50
N GLU A 908 -19.37 -37.79 0.32
CA GLU A 908 -19.29 -38.96 1.18
C GLU A 908 -17.95 -39.68 0.95
N PRO A 909 -17.29 -40.20 2.01
CA PRO A 909 -16.02 -40.89 1.87
C PRO A 909 -16.23 -42.21 1.11
N THR A 910 -15.69 -42.30 -0.10
CA THR A 910 -15.70 -43.52 -0.91
C THR A 910 -14.95 -44.66 -0.22
N VAL A 911 -15.53 -45.86 -0.32
CA VAL A 911 -14.96 -47.11 0.18
C VAL A 911 -13.79 -47.51 -0.75
N PRO A 912 -12.62 -47.90 -0.23
CA PRO A 912 -11.51 -48.30 -1.11
C PRO A 912 -11.85 -49.60 -1.85
N GLY A 913 -12.03 -49.54 -3.17
CA GLY A 913 -12.08 -50.73 -4.03
C GLY A 913 -13.23 -50.83 -5.05
N GLU A 914 -14.08 -49.82 -5.20
CA GLU A 914 -14.93 -49.66 -6.38
C GLU A 914 -14.37 -48.50 -7.21
N GLU A 915 -13.77 -48.80 -8.35
CA GLU A 915 -13.56 -47.81 -9.40
C GLU A 915 -14.96 -47.48 -9.92
N GLU A 916 -15.43 -46.25 -9.71
CA GLU A 916 -16.63 -45.76 -10.40
C GLU A 916 -16.30 -45.76 -11.89
N GLU A 917 -17.06 -46.53 -12.68
CA GLU A 917 -17.05 -46.41 -14.15
C GLU A 917 -17.37 -44.95 -14.50
N TRP A 918 -16.38 -44.28 -15.06
CA TRP A 918 -16.45 -42.89 -15.50
C TRP A 918 -17.46 -42.76 -16.65
N SER A 919 -18.33 -41.75 -16.57
CA SER A 919 -19.25 -41.40 -17.65
C SER A 919 -19.18 -39.90 -17.91
N LEU A 920 -19.00 -39.52 -19.18
CA LEU A 920 -19.02 -38.13 -19.63
C LEU A 920 -20.36 -37.45 -19.28
N LYS A 921 -20.29 -36.28 -18.65
CA LYS A 921 -21.47 -35.50 -18.23
C LYS A 921 -22.07 -34.62 -19.33
N GLY A 922 -21.46 -34.60 -20.52
CA GLY A 922 -21.85 -33.76 -21.65
C GLY A 922 -21.87 -34.51 -22.98
N LEU A 923 -22.65 -34.01 -23.94
CA LEU A 923 -22.67 -34.49 -25.31
C LEU A 923 -22.71 -33.29 -26.26
N THR A 924 -21.74 -33.18 -27.18
CA THR A 924 -21.67 -32.05 -28.12
C THR A 924 -22.30 -32.37 -29.48
N GLY A 925 -22.69 -31.33 -30.24
CA GLY A 925 -23.04 -31.47 -31.65
C GLY A 925 -23.20 -30.15 -32.37
N VAL A 926 -23.05 -30.18 -33.70
CA VAL A 926 -23.23 -29.02 -34.59
C VAL A 926 -24.52 -29.15 -35.40
N PRO A 927 -25.33 -28.09 -35.55
CA PRO A 927 -26.54 -28.15 -36.37
C PRO A 927 -26.23 -28.29 -37.85
N GLU A 928 -26.84 -29.28 -38.51
CA GLU A 928 -26.82 -29.47 -39.98
C GLU A 928 -28.24 -29.68 -40.54
N ALA A 929 -29.28 -29.28 -39.80
CA ALA A 929 -30.66 -29.37 -40.28
C ALA A 929 -30.94 -28.40 -41.44
N ASN A 930 -31.82 -28.82 -42.37
CA ASN A 930 -32.31 -27.94 -43.44
C ASN A 930 -33.15 -26.79 -42.88
N VAL A 931 -33.07 -25.62 -43.51
CA VAL A 931 -33.85 -24.45 -43.13
C VAL A 931 -35.32 -24.63 -43.55
N GLU A 932 -36.25 -24.53 -42.59
CA GLU A 932 -37.68 -24.71 -42.85
C GLU A 932 -38.41 -23.43 -43.35
N THR A 933 -37.68 -22.33 -43.58
CA THR A 933 -38.24 -21.02 -43.95
C THR A 933 -38.54 -20.90 -45.45
N GLU A 934 -39.77 -20.47 -45.79
CA GLU A 934 -40.23 -20.26 -47.18
C GLU A 934 -39.28 -19.31 -47.95
N GLY A 935 -38.66 -19.83 -49.01
CA GLY A 935 -37.66 -19.13 -49.84
C GLY A 935 -36.19 -19.45 -49.53
N PHE A 936 -35.90 -20.31 -48.55
CA PHE A 936 -34.55 -20.75 -48.17
C PHE A 936 -34.40 -22.27 -48.05
N GLU A 937 -35.30 -23.02 -48.69
CA GLU A 937 -35.49 -24.47 -48.53
C GLU A 937 -34.27 -25.33 -48.94
N ASP A 938 -33.32 -24.76 -49.69
CA ASP A 938 -32.09 -25.43 -50.14
C ASP A 938 -30.86 -25.11 -49.25
N LYS A 939 -31.00 -24.28 -48.20
CA LYS A 939 -29.90 -23.96 -47.27
C LYS A 939 -29.88 -24.91 -46.08
N ILE A 940 -28.67 -25.33 -45.71
CA ILE A 940 -28.37 -26.16 -44.54
C ILE A 940 -27.89 -25.23 -43.42
N GLN A 941 -28.43 -25.40 -42.21
CA GLN A 941 -27.95 -24.65 -41.05
C GLN A 941 -26.51 -25.03 -40.73
N ASN A 942 -25.75 -24.08 -40.22
CA ASN A 942 -24.38 -24.33 -39.79
C ASN A 942 -24.00 -23.44 -38.60
N THR A 943 -22.72 -23.43 -38.25
CA THR A 943 -22.15 -22.68 -37.15
C THR A 943 -21.10 -21.67 -37.62
N ASN A 944 -20.84 -20.69 -36.76
CA ASN A 944 -19.81 -19.69 -36.96
C ASN A 944 -18.45 -20.32 -36.66
N ILE A 945 -17.62 -20.38 -37.69
CA ILE A 945 -16.21 -20.71 -37.53
C ILE A 945 -15.47 -19.45 -37.10
N TRP A 946 -14.75 -19.55 -35.99
CA TRP A 946 -13.91 -18.48 -35.48
C TRP A 946 -12.44 -18.82 -35.66
N THR A 947 -11.64 -17.80 -35.98
CA THR A 947 -10.20 -17.94 -36.11
C THR A 947 -9.50 -16.75 -35.47
N ASP A 948 -8.50 -17.05 -34.66
CA ASP A 948 -7.51 -16.09 -34.21
C ASP A 948 -6.29 -16.18 -35.12
N ASN A 949 -5.75 -15.02 -35.46
CA ASN A 949 -4.85 -14.90 -36.61
C ASN A 949 -3.59 -14.12 -36.23
N MET A 950 -2.41 -14.71 -36.43
CA MET A 950 -1.15 -14.01 -36.31
C MET A 950 -0.97 -13.02 -37.46
N VAL A 951 -0.87 -11.73 -37.13
CA VAL A 951 -0.63 -10.65 -38.10
C VAL A 951 0.61 -9.85 -37.78
N ILE A 952 1.34 -9.47 -38.83
CA ILE A 952 2.53 -8.62 -38.70
C ILE A 952 2.12 -7.16 -38.85
N SER A 953 2.54 -6.31 -37.92
CA SER A 953 2.28 -4.87 -38.00
C SER A 953 3.07 -4.22 -39.13
N LYS A 954 2.47 -3.26 -39.85
CA LYS A 954 3.20 -2.45 -40.84
C LYS A 954 4.32 -1.60 -40.22
N LYS A 955 4.24 -1.33 -38.91
CA LYS A 955 5.27 -0.61 -38.13
C LYS A 955 6.26 -1.54 -37.45
N ASN A 956 6.30 -2.81 -37.85
CA ASN A 956 7.21 -3.82 -37.29
C ASN A 956 8.66 -3.33 -37.30
N ARG A 957 9.37 -3.57 -36.19
CA ARG A 957 10.71 -3.06 -35.93
C ARG A 957 11.79 -4.04 -36.35
N ASN A 958 11.49 -5.34 -36.36
CA ASN A 958 12.42 -6.42 -36.69
C ASN A 958 11.69 -7.59 -37.39
N LEU A 959 11.54 -7.46 -38.71
CA LEU A 959 10.75 -8.39 -39.50
C LEU A 959 11.36 -9.80 -39.49
N ARG A 960 12.70 -9.91 -39.55
CA ARG A 960 13.45 -11.19 -39.50
C ARG A 960 13.12 -11.97 -38.22
N LEU A 961 13.26 -11.32 -37.07
CA LEU A 961 12.99 -11.96 -35.78
C LEU A 961 11.52 -12.33 -35.58
N THR A 962 10.62 -11.58 -36.22
CA THR A 962 9.18 -11.88 -36.19
C THR A 962 8.91 -13.20 -36.92
N TYR A 963 9.52 -13.43 -38.08
CA TYR A 963 9.43 -14.72 -38.78
C TYR A 963 10.14 -15.85 -38.03
N ASP A 964 11.31 -15.60 -37.42
CA ASP A 964 11.99 -16.59 -36.56
C ASP A 964 11.04 -17.04 -35.41
N PHE A 965 10.32 -16.10 -34.80
CA PHE A 965 9.38 -16.39 -33.72
C PHE A 965 8.13 -17.14 -34.19
N ILE A 966 7.55 -16.75 -35.33
CA ILE A 966 6.40 -17.47 -35.90
C ILE A 966 6.80 -18.91 -36.24
N ASN A 967 7.94 -19.11 -36.91
CA ASN A 967 8.45 -20.45 -37.21
C ASN A 967 8.70 -21.25 -35.92
N TYR A 968 9.21 -20.62 -34.86
CA TYR A 968 9.38 -21.29 -33.58
C TYR A 968 8.05 -21.72 -32.97
N LEU A 969 7.02 -20.87 -32.99
CA LEU A 969 5.69 -21.20 -32.47
C LEU A 969 5.05 -22.34 -33.24
N LEU A 970 5.19 -22.37 -34.57
CA LEU A 970 4.58 -23.37 -35.46
C LEU A 970 5.35 -24.71 -35.48
N LYS A 971 6.37 -24.87 -34.63
CA LYS A 971 7.02 -26.17 -34.41
C LYS A 971 6.06 -27.15 -33.74
N GLU A 972 6.08 -28.41 -34.16
CA GLU A 972 5.19 -29.47 -33.67
C GLU A 972 5.14 -29.54 -32.13
N ASP A 973 6.30 -29.73 -31.46
CA ASP A 973 6.39 -29.76 -29.99
C ASP A 973 5.80 -28.52 -29.32
N ASN A 974 5.97 -27.33 -29.92
CA ASN A 974 5.46 -26.08 -29.37
C ASN A 974 3.96 -25.90 -29.63
N GLN A 975 3.42 -26.50 -30.68
CA GLN A 975 1.99 -26.50 -30.98
C GLN A 975 1.22 -27.38 -30.01
N TYR A 976 1.74 -28.56 -29.62
CA TYR A 976 1.16 -29.35 -28.54
C TYR A 976 1.09 -28.57 -27.21
N LEU A 977 2.15 -27.85 -26.84
CA LEU A 977 2.13 -26.98 -25.66
C LEU A 977 1.10 -25.84 -25.74
N ILE A 978 0.83 -25.33 -26.95
CA ILE A 978 -0.21 -24.32 -27.16
C ILE A 978 -1.60 -24.96 -27.04
N VAL A 979 -1.80 -26.15 -27.59
CA VAL A 979 -3.05 -26.92 -27.44
C VAL A 979 -3.33 -27.21 -25.97
N ASP A 980 -2.31 -27.61 -25.20
CA ASP A 980 -2.44 -27.84 -23.75
C ASP A 980 -2.81 -26.58 -22.97
N GLU A 981 -2.19 -25.43 -23.29
CA GLU A 981 -2.47 -24.16 -22.59
C GLU A 981 -3.82 -23.55 -22.99
N THR A 982 -4.27 -23.76 -24.24
CA THR A 982 -5.49 -23.12 -24.79
C THR A 982 -6.73 -24.00 -24.75
N GLY A 983 -6.57 -25.32 -24.74
CA GLY A 983 -7.66 -26.28 -24.96
C GLY A 983 -8.33 -26.15 -26.34
N SER A 984 -7.77 -25.37 -27.26
CA SER A 984 -8.39 -25.02 -28.55
C SER A 984 -7.75 -25.75 -29.72
N THR A 985 -8.45 -25.84 -30.86
CA THR A 985 -7.94 -26.56 -32.04
C THR A 985 -6.79 -25.82 -32.71
N SER A 986 -5.76 -26.58 -33.08
CA SER A 986 -4.67 -26.09 -33.93
C SER A 986 -5.12 -25.97 -35.40
N PRO A 987 -4.67 -24.95 -36.15
CA PRO A 987 -4.93 -24.84 -37.58
C PRO A 987 -4.09 -25.80 -38.45
N LEU A 988 -3.15 -26.55 -37.84
CA LEU A 988 -2.22 -27.45 -38.53
C LEU A 988 -2.76 -28.87 -38.58
N GLU A 989 -2.87 -29.45 -39.77
CA GLU A 989 -3.46 -30.77 -40.01
C GLU A 989 -2.73 -31.87 -39.22
N ASN A 990 -1.39 -31.87 -39.24
CA ASN A 990 -0.56 -32.85 -38.55
C ASN A 990 -0.82 -32.88 -37.03
N ILE A 991 -1.12 -31.71 -36.43
CA ILE A 991 -1.43 -31.60 -35.00
C ILE A 991 -2.85 -32.11 -34.73
N ILE A 992 -3.80 -31.80 -35.62
CA ILE A 992 -5.16 -32.34 -35.53
C ILE A 992 -5.12 -33.87 -35.60
N GLU A 993 -4.44 -34.44 -36.60
CA GLU A 993 -4.27 -35.89 -36.76
C GLU A 993 -3.61 -36.52 -35.52
N GLY A 994 -2.52 -35.93 -35.02
CA GLY A 994 -1.80 -36.44 -33.85
C GLY A 994 -2.61 -36.40 -32.55
N VAL A 995 -3.45 -35.38 -32.35
CA VAL A 995 -4.38 -35.32 -31.20
C VAL A 995 -5.53 -36.32 -31.37
N MET A 996 -5.96 -36.59 -32.61
CA MET A 996 -7.07 -37.49 -32.94
C MET A 996 -6.72 -38.98 -32.81
N GLU A 997 -5.46 -39.34 -33.02
CA GLU A 997 -5.00 -40.72 -32.91
C GLU A 997 -4.63 -41.09 -31.45
N PRO A 998 -4.90 -42.34 -31.01
CA PRO A 998 -4.43 -42.81 -29.72
C PRO A 998 -2.90 -42.97 -29.75
N ASP A 999 -2.24 -42.64 -28.64
CA ASP A 999 -0.79 -42.75 -28.51
C ASP A 999 -0.32 -44.20 -28.78
N GLU A 1000 0.67 -44.36 -29.67
CA GLU A 1000 1.08 -45.68 -30.17
C GLU A 1000 1.61 -46.62 -29.05
N ASP A 1001 2.17 -46.04 -27.97
CA ASP A 1001 2.82 -46.78 -26.88
C ASP A 1001 1.85 -47.12 -25.75
N THR A 1002 0.92 -46.23 -25.44
CA THR A 1002 -0.03 -46.34 -24.31
C THR A 1002 -1.43 -46.78 -24.75
N GLY A 1003 -1.82 -46.48 -25.99
CA GLY A 1003 -3.18 -46.66 -26.51
C GLY A 1003 -4.19 -45.66 -25.93
N GLU A 1004 -3.73 -44.65 -25.19
CA GLU A 1004 -4.56 -43.61 -24.59
C GLU A 1004 -4.77 -42.46 -25.57
N TYR A 1005 -5.96 -41.85 -25.54
CA TYR A 1005 -6.26 -40.65 -26.34
C TYR A 1005 -5.74 -39.41 -25.63
N TYR A 1006 -5.38 -38.37 -26.40
CA TYR A 1006 -4.80 -37.14 -25.86
C TYR A 1006 -5.66 -36.48 -24.76
N PHE A 1007 -6.98 -36.42 -24.96
CA PHE A 1007 -7.94 -35.91 -23.97
C PHE A 1007 -8.62 -37.04 -23.17
N GLY A 1008 -7.99 -38.21 -23.06
CA GLY A 1008 -8.46 -39.37 -22.31
C GLY A 1008 -9.59 -40.18 -22.97
N SER A 1009 -10.44 -39.55 -23.79
CA SER A 1009 -11.59 -40.19 -24.44
C SER A 1009 -11.59 -40.00 -25.96
N PRO A 1010 -11.85 -41.07 -26.75
CA PRO A 1010 -12.05 -40.96 -28.20
C PRO A 1010 -13.18 -39.99 -28.56
N THR A 1011 -14.23 -39.91 -27.73
CA THR A 1011 -15.37 -39.05 -28.02
C THR A 1011 -15.04 -37.58 -27.74
N ILE A 1012 -14.38 -37.24 -26.64
CA ILE A 1012 -13.91 -35.87 -26.39
C ILE A 1012 -12.91 -35.44 -27.47
N THR A 1013 -11.97 -36.34 -27.82
CA THR A 1013 -10.97 -36.09 -28.85
C THR A 1013 -11.60 -35.77 -30.22
N SER A 1014 -12.72 -36.42 -30.57
CA SER A 1014 -13.43 -36.11 -31.82
C SER A 1014 -13.96 -34.67 -31.92
N TRP A 1015 -14.14 -33.98 -30.79
CA TRP A 1015 -14.63 -32.59 -30.76
C TRP A 1015 -13.54 -31.57 -31.08
N PHE A 1016 -12.28 -32.02 -31.07
CA PHE A 1016 -11.13 -31.21 -31.45
C PHE A 1016 -11.22 -30.79 -32.92
N MET A 1017 -11.85 -31.59 -33.79
CA MET A 1017 -12.00 -31.27 -35.21
C MET A 1017 -13.19 -30.31 -35.44
N PRO A 1018 -12.98 -29.08 -35.96
CA PRO A 1018 -14.06 -28.15 -36.30
C PRO A 1018 -14.79 -28.58 -37.57
N THR A 1019 -15.98 -28.04 -37.84
CA THR A 1019 -16.77 -28.42 -39.02
C THR A 1019 -16.15 -28.02 -40.35
N ASP A 1020 -16.22 -28.92 -41.34
CA ASP A 1020 -15.69 -28.70 -42.70
C ASP A 1020 -16.53 -27.77 -43.58
N ILE A 1021 -17.80 -27.53 -43.22
CA ILE A 1021 -18.78 -26.79 -44.03
C ILE A 1021 -19.08 -25.37 -43.52
N GLY A 1022 -18.44 -24.93 -42.44
CA GLY A 1022 -18.79 -23.70 -41.72
C GLY A 1022 -18.37 -22.40 -42.41
N THR A 1023 -19.02 -21.30 -42.02
CA THR A 1023 -18.76 -19.95 -42.57
C THR A 1023 -18.37 -18.98 -41.46
N SER A 1024 -17.58 -17.96 -41.78
CA SER A 1024 -17.11 -16.97 -40.80
C SER A 1024 -17.95 -15.69 -40.78
N PHE A 1025 -18.08 -15.11 -39.59
CA PHE A 1025 -18.74 -13.83 -39.38
C PHE A 1025 -17.83 -12.64 -39.78
N THR A 1026 -17.84 -12.27 -41.05
CA THR A 1026 -17.05 -11.15 -41.61
C THR A 1026 -17.43 -9.77 -41.04
N PHE A 1027 -16.52 -8.79 -41.12
CA PHE A 1027 -16.71 -7.43 -40.62
C PHE A 1027 -17.49 -6.53 -41.60
N ASP A 1028 -18.60 -5.94 -41.12
CA ASP A 1028 -19.28 -4.80 -41.76
C ASP A 1028 -19.51 -3.72 -40.70
N GLU A 1029 -18.68 -2.67 -40.70
CA GLU A 1029 -18.68 -1.65 -39.64
C GLU A 1029 -20.07 -1.06 -39.35
N VAL A 1030 -20.90 -0.86 -40.38
CA VAL A 1030 -22.21 -0.23 -40.20
C VAL A 1030 -23.21 -1.22 -39.62
N ILE A 1031 -23.21 -2.45 -40.13
CA ILE A 1031 -24.15 -3.50 -39.73
C ILE A 1031 -23.77 -4.08 -38.36
N ASP A 1032 -22.47 -4.28 -38.09
CA ASP A 1032 -21.98 -4.85 -36.84
C ASP A 1032 -22.22 -3.92 -35.65
N ASN A 1033 -21.92 -2.63 -35.81
CA ASN A 1033 -22.24 -1.63 -34.76
C ASN A 1033 -23.75 -1.59 -34.49
N TYR A 1034 -24.58 -1.72 -35.52
CA TYR A 1034 -26.02 -1.76 -35.36
C TYR A 1034 -26.50 -3.03 -34.64
N LEU A 1035 -25.94 -4.19 -34.98
CA LEU A 1035 -26.22 -5.48 -34.35
C LEU A 1035 -25.86 -5.45 -32.87
N VAL A 1036 -24.66 -4.97 -32.52
CA VAL A 1036 -24.20 -4.86 -31.12
C VAL A 1036 -25.08 -3.88 -30.33
N ASP A 1037 -25.49 -2.76 -30.93
CA ASP A 1037 -26.43 -1.82 -30.30
C ASP A 1037 -27.79 -2.47 -30.01
N GLU A 1038 -28.33 -3.27 -30.93
CA GLU A 1038 -29.58 -4.01 -30.70
C GLU A 1038 -29.43 -5.10 -29.64
N PHE A 1039 -28.33 -5.86 -29.65
CA PHE A 1039 -28.02 -6.84 -28.61
C PHE A 1039 -28.00 -6.18 -27.21
N ASN A 1040 -27.26 -5.08 -27.07
CA ASN A 1040 -27.15 -4.34 -25.81
C ASN A 1040 -28.51 -3.83 -25.33
N LYS A 1041 -29.40 -3.40 -26.24
CA LYS A 1041 -30.78 -3.02 -25.87
C LYS A 1041 -31.56 -4.22 -25.35
N ILE A 1042 -31.45 -5.38 -25.98
CA ILE A 1042 -32.15 -6.60 -25.55
C ILE A 1042 -31.66 -6.99 -24.14
N VAL A 1043 -30.35 -7.11 -23.94
CA VAL A 1043 -29.75 -7.50 -22.66
C VAL A 1043 -30.07 -6.47 -21.56
N ALA A 1044 -30.01 -5.17 -21.84
CA ALA A 1044 -30.36 -4.14 -20.86
C ALA A 1044 -31.83 -4.18 -20.41
N THR A 1045 -32.73 -4.77 -21.21
CA THR A 1045 -34.13 -4.98 -20.82
C THR A 1045 -34.40 -6.28 -20.07
N LYS A 1046 -33.39 -7.15 -19.93
CA LYS A 1046 -33.43 -8.39 -19.15
C LYS A 1046 -33.21 -8.03 -17.67
N VAL A 1047 -34.27 -8.06 -16.86
CA VAL A 1047 -34.28 -7.77 -15.41
C VAL A 1047 -34.74 -8.97 -14.61
#